data_AF-A0A353FFU7-F1
#
_entry.id   AF-A0A353FFU7-F1
#
_cell.length_a   1.000
_cell.length_b   1.000
_cell.length_c   1.000
_cell.angle_alpha   90.00
_cell.angle_beta   90.00
_cell.angle_gamma   90.00
#
_symmetry.space_group_name_H-M   'P 1'
#
loop_
_entity.id
_entity.type
_entity.pdbx_description
1 polymer ?
#
loop_
_entity_poly.entity_id
_entity_poly.type
_entity_poly.pdbx_seq_one_letter_code
_entity_poly.pdbx_strand_id
1 'polypeptide(L)'
;LFQFIQVFVISNGVNTKYYANSPLKARSFKQTFYWTDVKNKLITQLSQFADIFLEPCHLSKMITKYVVLNESQKILMVLRPYQYYATEAIIERVKNTTDFGYIWHTTGSGKTLTSFKTAQILTNLPQVHKVVFVVDRKDLDYQTTKEFNAFSKGSIDGTNNTHTLVKQLAGSSKLIVTTIQKLNTAISKKRYLSKMESLQDKRVVFIFDECHRSQFGKTHEDIRKFFHGSQMFGFTGTPIFEDNAGSNEYGKRTTKMLFDKCLHRYVITDAIRDENVLKFSVEYIRTFKRKDLIQDIEVEAIDKAEVMDDPRRLNLITDYIIANHNRKTHNRQFTSILCVSGVPVLIDYYKMLLEKKQRGEHDLRLATVFSYRANEEDKEAQGYMPDDDFAEMGMAAEEQERYSSLHSRDELENFIREYNQEFGTNFTSKDSRSFYNYYNDIARRVKHQQVDVLVVVNMFLTGFDSKHLNTLYVDKNLKHHGLIQAYSRTNRILNELKSQGNIVCFRNLKAATDDAIALFSNVNAKEEIIIAPYEEYVQKFNEAFIRLLQIAPTVNSVNDLPSEEEELEFIRAFRELMRLRNVLVTFTEFTHDDLSMSEQAFEDYKSKYLDLHDKAKNHNQSEKVSILNDVDFELELIHRDEINVAYILRLLAKLKDAPEKDKARQKRAIIDLMAGDAQLRSKRELIEKFIQENLPLIPDSEEIPEAFESFWEVERLKAFEDMSAQEKLDKSKLEQVIGDYLFTEKKPLRDDVVSMMRQRPALKERATTAERITGKIMDYVETFISGFTAA
;
A
#
# COMPACT_ATOMS: atom_id res chain seq x y z
N LEU A 1 -31.95 -10.97 11.95
CA LEU A 1 -31.15 -12.22 12.06
C LEU A 1 -29.93 -12.22 11.14
N PHE A 2 -30.06 -12.16 9.82
CA PHE A 2 -28.91 -12.20 8.88
C PHE A 2 -27.91 -11.03 8.99
N GLN A 3 -28.26 -9.93 9.66
CA GLN A 3 -27.32 -8.86 9.99
C GLN A 3 -26.23 -9.28 10.99
N PHE A 4 -26.40 -10.41 11.70
CA PHE A 4 -25.42 -10.92 12.67
C PHE A 4 -24.33 -11.82 12.05
N ILE A 5 -24.35 -12.06 10.73
CA ILE A 5 -23.32 -12.86 10.06
C ILE A 5 -21.93 -12.28 10.34
N GLN A 6 -21.00 -13.10 10.81
CA GLN A 6 -19.62 -12.70 11.12
C GLN A 6 -18.61 -13.19 10.08
N VAL A 7 -18.81 -14.41 9.58
CA VAL A 7 -17.91 -15.10 8.65
C VAL A 7 -18.74 -15.68 7.51
N PHE A 8 -18.23 -15.53 6.29
CA PHE A 8 -18.73 -16.21 5.11
C PHE A 8 -17.75 -17.31 4.69
N VAL A 9 -18.29 -18.41 4.20
CA VAL A 9 -17.54 -19.48 3.53
C VAL A 9 -18.11 -19.61 2.12
N ILE A 10 -17.23 -19.55 1.12
CA ILE A 10 -17.58 -19.72 -0.29
C ILE A 10 -16.81 -20.91 -0.84
N SER A 11 -17.50 -21.77 -1.58
CA SER A 11 -16.88 -22.93 -2.20
C SER A 11 -17.57 -23.39 -3.47
N ASN A 12 -16.77 -23.96 -4.38
CA ASN A 12 -17.24 -24.70 -5.55
C ASN A 12 -16.92 -26.22 -5.43
N GLY A 13 -16.68 -26.72 -4.21
CA GLY A 13 -16.26 -28.10 -3.92
C GLY A 13 -14.74 -28.31 -3.98
N VAL A 14 -14.06 -27.72 -4.98
CA VAL A 14 -12.61 -27.88 -5.20
C VAL A 14 -11.79 -26.81 -4.47
N ASN A 15 -12.31 -25.58 -4.45
CA ASN A 15 -11.74 -24.43 -3.77
C ASN A 15 -12.72 -23.94 -2.70
N THR A 16 -12.23 -23.78 -1.48
CA THR A 16 -12.99 -23.26 -0.34
C THR A 16 -12.23 -22.12 0.31
N LYS A 17 -12.88 -20.97 0.39
CA LYS A 17 -12.32 -19.79 1.05
C LYS A 17 -13.26 -19.27 2.13
N TYR A 18 -12.71 -18.58 3.11
CA TYR A 18 -13.45 -17.90 4.16
C TYR A 18 -13.05 -16.42 4.22
N TYR A 19 -13.97 -15.58 4.71
CA TYR A 19 -13.72 -14.15 4.91
C TYR A 19 -14.66 -13.58 5.98
N ALA A 20 -14.24 -12.47 6.58
CA ALA A 20 -15.04 -11.75 7.56
C ALA A 20 -16.13 -10.91 6.87
N ASN A 21 -17.24 -10.69 7.58
CA ASN A 21 -18.29 -9.81 7.10
C ASN A 21 -17.82 -8.34 7.14
N SER A 22 -17.82 -7.71 5.96
CA SER A 22 -17.46 -6.31 5.77
C SER A 22 -18.55 -5.57 4.97
N PRO A 23 -18.63 -4.22 5.06
CA PRO A 23 -19.50 -3.43 4.20
C PRO A 23 -19.25 -3.76 2.72
N LEU A 24 -20.31 -3.79 1.89
CA LEU A 24 -20.23 -4.25 0.49
C LEU A 24 -19.12 -3.54 -0.31
N LYS A 25 -18.97 -2.22 -0.17
CA LYS A 25 -17.94 -1.43 -0.85
C LYS A 25 -16.50 -1.79 -0.45
N ALA A 26 -16.31 -2.39 0.72
CA ALA A 26 -15.00 -2.79 1.24
C ALA A 26 -14.67 -4.26 0.99
N ARG A 27 -15.62 -5.05 0.45
CA ARG A 27 -15.40 -6.46 0.13
C ARG A 27 -14.55 -6.55 -1.13
N SER A 28 -13.44 -7.24 -1.04
CA SER A 28 -12.59 -7.60 -2.18
C SER A 28 -12.31 -9.09 -2.12
N PHE A 29 -12.25 -9.75 -3.28
CA PHE A 29 -11.82 -11.14 -3.35
C PHE A 29 -10.42 -11.35 -2.75
N LYS A 30 -9.55 -10.33 -2.80
CA LYS A 30 -8.22 -10.33 -2.16
C LYS A 30 -8.27 -10.42 -0.62
N GLN A 31 -9.44 -10.27 0.00
CA GLN A 31 -9.66 -10.44 1.44
C GLN A 31 -10.24 -11.82 1.80
N THR A 32 -10.25 -12.76 0.85
CA THR A 32 -10.67 -14.15 1.05
C THR A 32 -9.45 -15.05 1.24
N PHE A 33 -9.52 -15.97 2.19
CA PHE A 33 -8.39 -16.81 2.54
C PHE A 33 -8.74 -18.28 2.39
N TYR A 34 -7.79 -19.06 1.87
CA TYR A 34 -7.81 -20.51 2.04
C TYR A 34 -7.47 -20.86 3.48
N TRP A 35 -7.97 -21.99 3.95
CA TRP A 35 -7.44 -22.59 5.17
C TRP A 35 -6.12 -23.32 4.87
N THR A 36 -5.24 -23.43 5.85
CA THR A 36 -3.98 -24.17 5.73
C THR A 36 -3.77 -25.08 6.92
N ASP A 37 -2.84 -26.04 6.81
CA ASP A 37 -2.26 -26.68 7.98
C ASP A 37 -1.22 -25.79 8.68
N VAL A 38 -0.61 -26.32 9.75
CA VAL A 38 0.44 -25.65 10.55
C VAL A 38 1.75 -25.44 9.79
N LYS A 39 1.93 -26.09 8.63
CA LYS A 39 3.08 -25.93 7.73
C LYS A 39 2.75 -25.01 6.55
N ASN A 40 1.63 -24.28 6.64
CA ASN A 40 1.13 -23.36 5.62
C ASN A 40 0.73 -24.06 4.30
N LYS A 41 0.45 -25.37 4.31
CA LYS A 41 -0.04 -26.08 3.12
C LYS A 41 -1.54 -25.82 2.95
N LEU A 42 -1.94 -25.36 1.76
CA LEU A 42 -3.33 -25.04 1.43
C LEU A 42 -4.25 -26.27 1.53
N ILE A 43 -5.43 -26.06 2.10
CA ILE A 43 -6.54 -27.01 2.16
C ILE A 43 -7.70 -26.38 1.38
N THR A 44 -7.87 -26.81 0.14
CA THR A 44 -8.83 -26.20 -0.80
C THR A 44 -10.13 -26.99 -0.92
N GLN A 45 -10.07 -28.31 -0.75
CA GLN A 45 -11.21 -29.22 -0.91
C GLN A 45 -12.22 -29.03 0.22
N LEU A 46 -13.52 -28.93 -0.13
CA LEU A 46 -14.57 -28.62 0.82
C LEU A 46 -14.69 -29.65 1.96
N SER A 47 -14.51 -30.95 1.68
CA SER A 47 -14.59 -32.00 2.70
C SER A 47 -13.54 -31.80 3.79
N GLN A 48 -12.26 -31.68 3.39
CA GLN A 48 -11.15 -31.44 4.32
C GLN A 48 -11.29 -30.11 5.06
N PHE A 49 -11.76 -29.06 4.37
CA PHE A 49 -12.04 -27.78 5.01
C PHE A 49 -13.14 -27.93 6.07
N ALA A 50 -14.24 -28.62 5.76
CA ALA A 50 -15.37 -28.78 6.67
C ALA A 50 -14.98 -29.56 7.94
N ASP A 51 -14.21 -30.65 7.78
CA ASP A 51 -13.74 -31.48 8.90
C ASP A 51 -12.85 -30.72 9.89
N ILE A 52 -12.24 -29.62 9.46
CA ILE A 52 -11.31 -28.82 10.26
C ILE A 52 -11.94 -27.52 10.72
N PHE A 53 -12.39 -26.68 9.77
CA PHE A 53 -12.83 -25.32 10.03
C PHE A 53 -14.27 -25.25 10.53
N LEU A 54 -15.15 -26.11 10.01
CA LEU A 54 -16.57 -26.15 10.37
C LEU A 54 -16.87 -27.10 11.54
N GLU A 55 -15.84 -27.73 12.11
CA GLU A 55 -15.96 -28.43 13.39
C GLU A 55 -16.52 -27.45 14.45
N PRO A 56 -17.61 -27.81 15.18
CA PRO A 56 -18.32 -26.87 16.05
C PRO A 56 -17.44 -26.13 17.07
N CYS A 57 -16.48 -26.79 17.70
CA CYS A 57 -15.59 -26.15 18.65
C CYS A 57 -14.60 -25.20 17.96
N HIS A 58 -14.04 -25.58 16.81
CA HIS A 58 -13.16 -24.73 16.02
C HIS A 58 -13.89 -23.48 15.51
N LEU A 59 -15.05 -23.65 14.87
CA LEU A 59 -15.84 -22.53 14.36
C LEU A 59 -16.26 -21.55 15.46
N SER A 60 -16.74 -22.09 16.59
CA SER A 60 -17.08 -21.28 17.77
C SER A 60 -15.88 -20.47 18.26
N LYS A 61 -14.70 -21.11 18.31
CA LYS A 61 -13.45 -20.47 18.71
C LYS A 61 -13.01 -19.39 17.72
N MET A 62 -13.14 -19.63 16.42
CA MET A 62 -12.83 -18.65 15.37
C MET A 62 -13.68 -17.39 15.53
N ILE A 63 -15.00 -17.54 15.66
CA ILE A 63 -15.93 -16.40 15.79
C ILE A 63 -15.71 -15.64 17.09
N THR A 64 -15.55 -16.35 18.22
CA THR A 64 -15.52 -15.71 19.55
C THR A 64 -14.15 -15.19 19.95
N LYS A 65 -13.07 -15.81 19.48
CA LYS A 65 -11.70 -15.48 19.91
C LYS A 65 -10.81 -14.96 18.80
N TYR A 66 -11.07 -15.26 17.52
CA TYR A 66 -10.14 -14.94 16.43
C TYR A 66 -10.69 -13.96 15.40
N VAL A 67 -11.74 -13.22 15.78
CA VAL A 67 -12.18 -12.01 15.09
C VAL A 67 -11.69 -10.77 15.84
N VAL A 68 -11.24 -9.77 15.08
CA VAL A 68 -10.82 -8.45 15.56
C VAL A 68 -11.71 -7.40 14.89
N LEU A 69 -12.20 -6.46 15.69
CA LEU A 69 -12.88 -5.27 15.17
C LEU A 69 -11.80 -4.22 14.88
N ASN A 70 -11.60 -3.89 13.61
CA ASN A 70 -10.74 -2.79 13.23
C ASN A 70 -11.46 -1.47 13.49
N GLU A 71 -11.02 -0.73 14.51
CA GLU A 71 -11.66 0.53 14.93
C GLU A 71 -11.43 1.68 13.95
N SER A 72 -10.31 1.65 13.21
CA SER A 72 -9.95 2.68 12.25
C SER A 72 -10.84 2.62 11.01
N GLN A 73 -11.08 1.41 10.49
CA GLN A 73 -11.84 1.15 9.27
C GLN A 73 -13.28 0.70 9.52
N LYS A 74 -13.64 0.41 10.78
CA LYS A 74 -14.95 -0.13 11.19
C LYS A 74 -15.33 -1.42 10.44
N ILE A 75 -14.34 -2.30 10.24
CA ILE A 75 -14.51 -3.61 9.59
C ILE A 75 -14.15 -4.75 10.54
N LEU A 76 -14.71 -5.94 10.30
CA LEU A 76 -14.30 -7.16 10.97
C LEU A 76 -13.10 -7.77 10.24
N MET A 77 -12.13 -8.25 11.01
CA MET A 77 -10.98 -8.99 10.50
C MET A 77 -10.95 -10.34 11.20
N VAL A 78 -10.98 -11.42 10.42
CA VAL A 78 -10.76 -12.77 10.93
C VAL A 78 -9.27 -13.11 10.79
N LEU A 79 -8.69 -13.74 11.80
CA LEU A 79 -7.29 -14.18 11.71
C LEU A 79 -7.12 -15.20 10.57
N ARG A 80 -5.98 -15.07 9.88
CA ARG A 80 -5.51 -16.02 8.88
C ARG A 80 -4.98 -17.30 9.57
N PRO A 81 -4.89 -18.44 8.86
CA PRO A 81 -4.53 -19.72 9.50
C PRO A 81 -3.18 -19.67 10.23
N TYR A 82 -2.14 -19.11 9.61
CA TYR A 82 -0.82 -18.96 10.22
C TYR A 82 -0.83 -18.05 11.47
N GLN A 83 -1.74 -17.07 11.54
CA GLN A 83 -1.94 -16.21 12.71
C GLN A 83 -2.64 -16.97 13.83
N TYR A 84 -3.65 -17.78 13.48
CA TYR A 84 -4.31 -18.71 14.40
C TYR A 84 -3.30 -19.69 15.01
N TYR A 85 -2.52 -20.39 14.19
CA TYR A 85 -1.54 -21.37 14.68
C TYR A 85 -0.44 -20.74 15.53
N ALA A 86 0.07 -19.56 15.17
CA ALA A 86 1.01 -18.82 16.00
C ALA A 86 0.43 -18.47 17.38
N THR A 87 -0.84 -18.01 17.40
CA THR A 87 -1.53 -17.65 18.64
C THR A 87 -1.77 -18.88 19.53
N GLU A 88 -2.23 -19.97 18.94
CA GLU A 88 -2.43 -21.25 19.64
C GLU A 88 -1.14 -21.80 20.23
N ALA A 89 -0.04 -21.77 19.47
CA ALA A 89 1.25 -22.26 19.95
C ALA A 89 1.77 -21.46 21.16
N ILE A 90 1.55 -20.13 21.19
CA ILE A 90 1.86 -19.31 22.37
C ILE A 90 0.94 -19.67 23.54
N ILE A 91 -0.36 -19.79 23.32
CA ILE A 91 -1.33 -20.14 24.38
C ILE A 91 -0.96 -21.49 25.00
N GLU A 92 -0.61 -22.48 24.18
CA GLU A 92 -0.19 -23.81 24.63
C GLU A 92 1.11 -23.74 25.44
N ARG A 93 2.12 -23.00 24.96
CA ARG A 93 3.39 -22.77 25.66
C ARG A 93 3.16 -22.13 27.04
N VAL A 94 2.28 -21.12 27.13
CA VAL A 94 1.90 -20.46 28.40
C VAL A 94 1.12 -21.41 29.31
N LYS A 95 0.28 -22.30 28.78
CA LYS A 95 -0.45 -23.26 29.62
C LYS A 95 0.46 -24.30 30.24
N ASN A 96 1.41 -24.81 29.47
CA ASN A 96 2.12 -26.04 29.81
C ASN A 96 3.55 -25.82 30.30
N THR A 97 4.15 -24.66 30.08
CA THR A 97 5.57 -24.38 30.40
C THR A 97 5.78 -22.95 30.89
N THR A 98 6.97 -22.67 31.44
CA THR A 98 7.49 -21.32 31.71
C THR A 98 8.49 -20.85 30.65
N ASP A 99 8.73 -21.67 29.62
CA ASP A 99 9.70 -21.39 28.58
C ASP A 99 9.26 -20.25 27.68
N PHE A 100 10.24 -19.64 27.02
CA PHE A 100 10.01 -18.53 26.10
C PHE A 100 9.66 -19.07 24.70
N GLY A 101 9.33 -18.18 23.77
CA GLY A 101 9.17 -18.58 22.37
C GLY A 101 9.19 -17.38 21.43
N TYR A 102 9.36 -17.63 20.14
CA TYR A 102 9.19 -16.59 19.14
C TYR A 102 8.42 -17.07 17.92
N ILE A 103 7.80 -16.12 17.24
CA ILE A 103 7.06 -16.29 16.00
C ILE A 103 7.84 -15.61 14.89
N TRP A 104 8.17 -16.38 13.85
CA TRP A 104 8.82 -15.86 12.66
C TRP A 104 7.79 -15.70 11.55
N HIS A 105 7.25 -14.50 11.42
CA HIS A 105 6.23 -14.17 10.41
C HIS A 105 6.73 -13.01 9.56
N THR A 106 6.77 -13.18 8.24
CA THR A 106 7.35 -12.20 7.32
C THR A 106 6.75 -10.79 7.48
N THR A 107 7.50 -9.78 7.08
CA THR A 107 7.09 -8.38 7.15
C THR A 107 5.86 -8.13 6.30
N GLY A 108 4.79 -7.58 6.88
CA GLY A 108 3.49 -7.38 6.21
C GLY A 108 2.46 -8.49 6.38
N SER A 109 2.81 -9.59 7.06
CA SER A 109 1.88 -10.70 7.32
C SER A 109 0.83 -10.42 8.41
N GLY A 110 0.82 -9.22 9.02
CA GLY A 110 -0.08 -8.85 10.12
C GLY A 110 0.42 -9.30 11.50
N LYS A 111 1.73 -9.22 11.74
CA LYS A 111 2.35 -9.53 13.05
C LYS A 111 1.74 -8.74 14.20
N THR A 112 1.65 -7.42 14.06
CA THR A 112 1.10 -6.50 15.08
C THR A 112 -0.32 -6.87 15.50
N LEU A 113 -1.18 -7.22 14.52
CA LEU A 113 -2.54 -7.70 14.79
C LEU A 113 -2.52 -9.03 15.56
N THR A 114 -1.67 -9.97 15.13
CA THR A 114 -1.56 -11.31 15.72
C THR A 114 -1.02 -11.26 17.14
N SER A 115 0.04 -10.48 17.38
CA SER A 115 0.70 -10.32 18.67
C SER A 115 -0.21 -9.61 19.67
N PHE A 116 -0.91 -8.56 19.23
CA PHE A 116 -1.91 -7.88 20.06
C PHE A 116 -3.09 -8.80 20.41
N LYS A 117 -3.64 -9.53 19.44
CA LYS A 117 -4.75 -10.46 19.70
C LYS A 117 -4.34 -11.59 20.63
N THR A 118 -3.12 -12.11 20.48
CA THR A 118 -2.52 -13.07 21.40
C THR A 118 -2.47 -12.50 22.82
N ALA A 119 -1.98 -11.27 22.97
CA ALA A 119 -1.90 -10.61 24.27
C ALA A 119 -3.28 -10.49 24.95
N GLN A 120 -4.33 -10.13 24.17
CA GLN A 120 -5.71 -10.09 24.67
C GLN A 120 -6.16 -11.45 25.19
N ILE A 121 -5.96 -12.53 24.42
CA ILE A 121 -6.43 -13.87 24.80
C ILE A 121 -5.71 -14.35 26.07
N LEU A 122 -4.42 -14.07 26.21
CA LEU A 122 -3.63 -14.48 27.36
C LEU A 122 -4.11 -13.85 28.68
N THR A 123 -4.74 -12.67 28.66
CA THR A 123 -5.30 -12.05 29.88
C THR A 123 -6.43 -12.84 30.53
N ASN A 124 -7.07 -13.73 29.77
CA ASN A 124 -8.16 -14.59 30.23
C ASN A 124 -7.66 -15.91 30.82
N LEU A 125 -6.35 -16.18 30.77
CA LEU A 125 -5.77 -17.38 31.38
C LEU A 125 -5.63 -17.18 32.90
N PRO A 126 -6.17 -18.08 33.75
CA PRO A 126 -6.19 -17.90 35.20
C PRO A 126 -4.80 -17.85 35.82
N GLN A 127 -3.82 -18.53 35.23
CA GLN A 127 -2.44 -18.53 35.69
C GLN A 127 -1.68 -17.23 35.36
N VAL A 128 -2.17 -16.42 34.41
CA VAL A 128 -1.51 -15.18 33.98
C VAL A 128 -2.00 -14.02 34.83
N HIS A 129 -1.07 -13.37 35.53
CA HIS A 129 -1.39 -12.21 36.35
C HIS A 129 -1.56 -10.94 35.49
N LYS A 130 -0.59 -10.67 34.62
CA LYS A 130 -0.58 -9.53 33.69
C LYS A 130 0.05 -9.91 32.36
N VAL A 131 -0.38 -9.23 31.31
CA VAL A 131 0.21 -9.28 29.98
C VAL A 131 0.70 -7.89 29.61
N VAL A 132 1.98 -7.78 29.26
CA VAL A 132 2.61 -6.55 28.80
C VAL A 132 2.92 -6.69 27.31
N PHE A 133 2.16 -5.99 26.49
CA PHE A 133 2.39 -5.88 25.06
C PHE A 133 3.36 -4.71 24.81
N VAL A 134 4.52 -5.03 24.26
CA VAL A 134 5.64 -4.11 24.07
C VAL A 134 5.86 -3.92 22.57
N VAL A 135 5.79 -2.67 22.13
CA VAL A 135 6.00 -2.27 20.75
C VAL A 135 7.20 -1.34 20.64
N ASP A 136 7.84 -1.31 19.48
CA ASP A 136 8.79 -0.25 19.17
C ASP A 136 8.04 1.02 18.77
N ARG A 137 8.50 2.18 19.25
CA ARG A 137 7.91 3.48 18.92
C ARG A 137 8.04 3.82 17.44
N LYS A 138 9.06 3.28 16.75
CA LYS A 138 9.27 3.46 15.30
C LYS A 138 8.22 2.75 14.44
N ASP A 139 7.71 1.62 14.94
CA ASP A 139 6.72 0.81 14.24
C ASP A 139 5.28 1.24 14.57
N LEU A 140 5.14 2.21 15.47
CA LEU A 140 3.87 2.79 15.87
C LEU A 140 3.46 3.89 14.88
N ASP A 141 2.59 3.54 13.94
CA ASP A 141 1.93 4.51 13.09
C ASP A 141 0.63 5.05 13.75
N TYR A 142 0.01 6.06 13.11
CA TYR A 142 -1.21 6.67 13.61
C TYR A 142 -2.37 5.67 13.76
N GLN A 143 -2.48 4.70 12.85
CA GLN A 143 -3.56 3.69 12.87
C GLN A 143 -3.37 2.73 14.04
N THR A 144 -2.16 2.21 14.20
CA THR A 144 -1.74 1.33 15.29
C THR A 144 -1.96 2.01 16.65
N THR A 145 -1.61 3.29 16.76
CA THR A 145 -1.87 4.11 17.96
C THR A 145 -3.35 4.24 18.26
N LYS A 146 -4.19 4.49 17.23
CA LYS A 146 -5.64 4.63 17.38
C LYS A 146 -6.29 3.31 17.80
N GLU A 147 -5.87 2.20 17.18
CA GLU A 147 -6.34 0.86 17.53
C GLU A 147 -6.02 0.53 19.00
N PHE A 148 -4.76 0.70 19.42
CA PHE A 148 -4.38 0.41 20.80
C PHE A 148 -5.03 1.33 21.83
N ASN A 149 -5.20 2.63 21.53
CA ASN A 149 -5.90 3.55 22.42
C ASN A 149 -7.41 3.27 22.50
N ALA A 150 -8.02 2.69 21.47
CA ALA A 150 -9.42 2.25 21.54
C ALA A 150 -9.61 1.11 22.54
N PHE A 151 -8.64 0.19 22.62
CA PHE A 151 -8.66 -0.92 23.59
C PHE A 151 -8.19 -0.52 25.00
N SER A 152 -7.19 0.34 25.10
CA SER A 152 -6.64 0.81 26.38
C SER A 152 -6.34 2.30 26.28
N LYS A 153 -7.31 3.14 26.69
CA LYS A 153 -7.19 4.61 26.60
C LYS A 153 -5.96 5.10 27.35
N GLY A 154 -5.09 5.83 26.65
CA GLY A 154 -3.88 6.43 27.24
C GLY A 154 -2.75 5.42 27.49
N SER A 155 -2.83 4.23 26.90
CA SER A 155 -1.73 3.26 26.92
C SER A 155 -0.57 3.66 26.00
N ILE A 156 -0.87 4.40 24.94
CA ILE A 156 0.12 4.91 24.00
C ILE A 156 -0.07 6.40 23.83
N ASP A 157 0.72 7.17 24.57
CA ASP A 157 0.93 8.59 24.34
C ASP A 157 2.34 8.81 23.76
N GLY A 158 2.49 9.86 22.95
CA GLY A 158 3.79 10.30 22.42
C GLY A 158 4.67 11.02 23.46
N THR A 159 4.32 10.96 24.75
CA THR A 159 5.05 11.61 25.83
C THR A 159 5.96 10.60 26.54
N ASN A 160 7.02 11.07 27.19
CA ASN A 160 7.95 10.20 27.93
C ASN A 160 7.45 9.86 29.34
N ASN A 161 6.16 10.08 29.61
CA ASN A 161 5.62 9.95 30.95
C ASN A 161 5.49 8.47 31.37
N THR A 162 6.54 7.97 32.02
CA THR A 162 6.60 6.62 32.54
C THR A 162 5.72 6.43 33.80
N HIS A 163 5.22 7.51 34.41
CA HIS A 163 4.36 7.38 35.60
C HIS A 163 3.04 6.68 35.29
N THR A 164 2.46 6.92 34.10
CA THR A 164 1.22 6.26 33.67
C THR A 164 1.43 4.75 33.55
N LEU A 165 2.53 4.33 32.92
CA LEU A 165 2.90 2.92 32.79
C LEU A 165 3.07 2.26 34.16
N VAL A 166 3.83 2.87 35.07
CA VAL A 166 4.06 2.33 36.42
C VAL A 166 2.76 2.22 37.21
N LYS A 167 1.86 3.20 37.07
CA LYS A 167 0.53 3.16 37.69
C LYS A 167 -0.33 2.02 37.12
N GLN A 168 -0.27 1.76 35.81
CA GLN A 168 -0.98 0.65 35.17
C GLN A 168 -0.40 -0.72 35.57
N LEU A 169 0.93 -0.82 35.66
CA LEU A 169 1.63 -2.01 36.16
C LEU A 169 1.21 -2.31 37.60
N ALA A 170 1.24 -1.32 38.50
CA ALA A 170 0.83 -1.50 39.90
C ALA A 170 -0.69 -1.63 40.09
N GLY A 171 -1.50 -1.21 39.12
CA GLY A 171 -2.96 -1.21 39.19
C GLY A 171 -3.62 -2.56 38.85
N SER A 172 -4.93 -2.54 38.63
CA SER A 172 -5.74 -3.73 38.33
C SER A 172 -5.77 -4.14 36.84
N SER A 173 -5.23 -3.31 35.94
CA SER A 173 -5.22 -3.60 34.51
C SER A 173 -4.45 -4.87 34.19
N LYS A 174 -5.09 -5.84 33.54
CA LYS A 174 -4.44 -7.10 33.12
C LYS A 174 -3.65 -6.96 31.83
N LEU A 175 -4.14 -6.18 30.86
CA LEU A 175 -3.43 -5.87 29.62
C LEU A 175 -2.79 -4.49 29.75
N ILE A 176 -1.50 -4.42 29.44
CA ILE A 176 -0.72 -3.19 29.46
C ILE A 176 -0.05 -3.07 28.09
N VAL A 177 -0.21 -1.93 27.44
CA VAL A 177 0.47 -1.64 26.17
C VAL A 177 1.48 -0.54 26.44
N THR A 178 2.72 -0.71 25.98
CA THR A 178 3.80 0.25 26.21
C THR A 178 4.85 0.18 25.12
N THR A 179 5.69 1.21 25.03
CA THR A 179 6.92 1.15 24.26
C THR A 179 8.04 0.47 25.05
N ILE A 180 9.02 -0.09 24.34
CA ILE A 180 10.21 -0.69 24.96
C ILE A 180 11.01 0.32 25.81
N GLN A 181 11.08 1.59 25.39
CA GLN A 181 11.81 2.63 26.10
C GLN A 181 11.15 3.00 27.44
N LYS A 182 9.81 3.13 27.45
CA LYS A 182 9.05 3.38 28.69
C LYS A 182 9.19 2.20 29.66
N LEU A 183 9.15 0.98 29.15
CA LEU A 183 9.37 -0.22 29.95
C LEU A 183 10.78 -0.24 30.54
N ASN A 184 11.80 0.02 29.73
CA ASN A 184 13.20 0.09 30.17
C ASN A 184 13.39 1.15 31.27
N THR A 185 12.76 2.32 31.12
CA THR A 185 12.77 3.39 32.13
C THR A 185 12.10 2.97 33.43
N ALA A 186 10.99 2.23 33.33
CA ALA A 186 10.24 1.73 34.49
C ALA A 186 11.05 0.73 35.32
N ILE A 187 11.81 -0.16 34.65
CA ILE A 187 12.59 -1.23 35.30
C ILE A 187 14.04 -0.82 35.63
N SER A 188 14.50 0.36 35.20
CA SER A 188 15.85 0.87 35.48
C SER A 188 15.89 1.94 36.58
N LYS A 189 14.85 2.80 36.69
CA LYS A 189 14.87 3.91 37.66
C LYS A 189 14.37 3.47 39.04
N LYS A 190 15.23 3.55 40.06
CA LYS A 190 14.94 3.17 41.47
C LYS A 190 13.60 3.68 42.00
N ARG A 191 13.21 4.91 41.67
CA ARG A 191 11.93 5.54 42.08
C ARG A 191 10.67 4.80 41.62
N TYR A 192 10.77 3.98 40.58
CA TYR A 192 9.65 3.20 40.03
C TYR A 192 9.66 1.75 40.51
N LEU A 193 10.83 1.18 40.80
CA LEU A 193 10.97 -0.20 41.25
C LEU A 193 10.16 -0.50 42.51
N SER A 194 10.22 0.38 43.52
CA SER A 194 9.48 0.21 44.78
C SER A 194 7.96 0.17 44.61
N LYS A 195 7.43 0.73 43.51
CA LYS A 195 5.99 0.70 43.21
C LYS A 195 5.54 -0.58 42.52
N MET A 196 6.48 -1.36 42.00
CA MET A 196 6.22 -2.56 41.19
C MET A 196 6.77 -3.85 41.83
N GLU A 197 7.33 -3.75 43.04
CA GLU A 197 7.94 -4.85 43.79
C GLU A 197 6.96 -6.04 43.99
N SER A 198 5.66 -5.75 44.17
CA SER A 198 4.62 -6.77 44.31
C SER A 198 4.39 -7.64 43.06
N LEU A 199 5.02 -7.28 41.92
CA LEU A 199 4.88 -7.97 40.64
C LEU A 199 6.06 -8.90 40.32
N GLN A 200 7.18 -8.82 41.04
CA GLN A 200 8.43 -9.51 40.67
C GLN A 200 8.24 -11.03 40.52
N ASP A 201 7.54 -11.64 41.46
CA ASP A 201 7.28 -13.09 41.48
C ASP A 201 5.92 -13.48 40.88
N LYS A 202 5.17 -12.51 40.35
CA LYS A 202 3.89 -12.79 39.68
C LYS A 202 4.16 -13.26 38.26
N ARG A 203 3.26 -14.10 37.73
CA ARG A 203 3.33 -14.57 36.34
C ARG A 203 2.96 -13.46 35.36
N VAL A 204 3.97 -12.76 34.85
CA VAL A 204 3.82 -11.67 33.88
C VAL A 204 4.26 -12.14 32.50
N VAL A 205 3.38 -12.09 31.51
CA VAL A 205 3.70 -12.47 30.14
C VAL A 205 4.03 -11.23 29.31
N PHE A 206 5.19 -11.21 28.68
CA PHE A 206 5.62 -10.14 27.77
C PHE A 206 5.46 -10.61 26.32
N ILE A 207 4.79 -9.80 25.51
CA ILE A 207 4.68 -10.01 24.06
C ILE A 207 5.37 -8.83 23.38
N PHE A 208 6.43 -9.11 22.62
CA PHE A 208 7.20 -8.10 21.89
C PHE A 208 6.87 -8.14 20.40
N ASP A 209 6.49 -7.00 19.83
CA ASP A 209 6.40 -6.83 18.38
C ASP A 209 7.75 -6.36 17.83
N GLU A 210 8.16 -6.88 16.67
CA GLU A 210 9.44 -6.61 15.99
C GLU A 210 10.70 -6.73 16.88
N CYS A 211 10.87 -7.88 17.54
CA CYS A 211 11.86 -8.10 18.61
C CYS A 211 13.34 -8.32 18.17
N HIS A 212 13.79 -7.70 17.08
CA HIS A 212 15.13 -7.94 16.47
C HIS A 212 16.09 -6.73 16.56
N ARG A 213 15.89 -5.79 17.51
CA ARG A 213 16.63 -4.52 17.60
C ARG A 213 17.84 -4.61 18.56
N SER A 214 18.86 -3.77 18.35
CA SER A 214 20.09 -3.70 19.16
C SER A 214 19.84 -3.39 20.66
N GLN A 215 18.85 -2.54 20.97
CA GLN A 215 18.43 -2.25 22.36
C GLN A 215 17.84 -3.46 23.09
N PHE A 216 17.34 -4.44 22.35
CA PHE A 216 16.53 -5.51 22.90
C PHE A 216 17.32 -6.40 23.87
N GLY A 217 18.61 -6.63 23.60
CA GLY A 217 19.44 -7.51 24.42
C GLY A 217 19.52 -7.10 25.89
N LYS A 218 19.84 -5.83 26.16
CA LYS A 218 19.97 -5.29 27.52
C LYS A 218 18.62 -5.22 28.24
N THR A 219 17.60 -4.68 27.57
CA THR A 219 16.26 -4.59 28.16
C THR A 219 15.68 -5.98 28.47
N HIS A 220 15.97 -6.99 27.65
CA HIS A 220 15.57 -8.37 27.92
C HIS A 220 16.17 -8.93 29.22
N GLU A 221 17.45 -8.63 29.49
CA GLU A 221 18.09 -8.99 30.76
C GLU A 221 17.53 -8.22 31.94
N ASP A 222 17.32 -6.92 31.80
CA ASP A 222 16.79 -6.09 32.88
C ASP A 222 15.37 -6.50 33.25
N ILE A 223 14.55 -6.93 32.28
CA ILE A 223 13.23 -7.51 32.53
C ILE A 223 13.37 -8.83 33.30
N ARG A 224 14.28 -9.73 32.91
CA ARG A 224 14.52 -11.00 33.62
C ARG A 224 15.02 -10.77 35.05
N LYS A 225 15.86 -9.76 35.28
CA LYS A 225 16.38 -9.40 36.61
C LYS A 225 15.29 -8.85 37.52
N PHE A 226 14.32 -8.11 36.99
CA PHE A 226 13.26 -7.51 37.80
C PHE A 226 12.03 -8.42 37.95
N PHE A 227 11.57 -9.07 36.87
CA PHE A 227 10.41 -9.96 36.87
C PHE A 227 10.86 -11.43 36.83
N HIS A 228 11.07 -12.03 37.99
CA HIS A 228 11.49 -13.44 38.12
C HIS A 228 10.45 -14.41 37.53
N GLY A 229 9.16 -14.08 37.65
CA GLY A 229 8.05 -14.86 37.08
C GLY A 229 7.73 -14.54 35.60
N SER A 230 8.63 -13.88 34.88
CA SER A 230 8.38 -13.44 33.50
C SER A 230 8.43 -14.58 32.49
N GLN A 231 7.53 -14.51 31.51
CA GLN A 231 7.55 -15.36 30.31
C GLN A 231 7.50 -14.47 29.08
N MET A 232 8.42 -14.63 28.14
CA MET A 232 8.63 -13.66 27.06
C MET A 232 8.41 -14.30 25.68
N PHE A 233 7.63 -13.62 24.83
CA PHE A 233 7.40 -14.04 23.45
C PHE A 233 7.71 -12.91 22.47
N GLY A 234 8.44 -13.24 21.41
CA GLY A 234 8.83 -12.28 20.38
C GLY A 234 8.17 -12.56 19.03
N PHE A 235 7.71 -11.53 18.35
CA PHE A 235 7.31 -11.58 16.95
C PHE A 235 8.37 -10.87 16.11
N THR A 236 8.83 -11.50 15.03
CA THR A 236 9.82 -10.89 14.13
C THR A 236 9.63 -11.35 12.69
N GLY A 237 9.82 -10.43 11.74
CA GLY A 237 9.95 -10.79 10.32
C GLY A 237 11.35 -11.24 9.92
N THR A 238 12.35 -10.80 10.69
CA THR A 238 13.77 -10.97 10.40
C THR A 238 14.48 -11.42 11.68
N PRO A 239 14.40 -12.71 12.03
CA PRO A 239 15.15 -13.25 13.16
C PRO A 239 16.66 -13.05 12.99
N ILE A 240 17.34 -12.89 14.12
CA ILE A 240 18.79 -12.83 14.20
C ILE A 240 19.32 -14.25 14.37
N PHE A 241 20.03 -14.73 13.37
CA PHE A 241 20.80 -15.96 13.30
C PHE A 241 22.29 -15.68 13.56
N GLU A 242 23.11 -16.71 13.60
CA GLU A 242 24.57 -16.56 13.78
C GLU A 242 25.21 -15.78 12.60
N ASP A 243 24.69 -16.00 11.39
CA ASP A 243 25.19 -15.42 10.13
C ASP A 243 24.94 -13.91 10.01
N ASN A 244 23.84 -13.41 10.60
CA ASN A 244 23.47 -11.98 10.56
C ASN A 244 23.54 -11.30 11.95
N ALA A 245 24.13 -11.96 12.95
CA ALA A 245 24.36 -11.37 14.25
C ALA A 245 25.57 -10.42 14.20
N GLY A 246 25.30 -9.12 14.31
CA GLY A 246 26.33 -8.12 14.59
C GLY A 246 26.99 -8.36 15.96
N SER A 247 28.26 -8.00 16.06
CA SER A 247 28.99 -7.94 17.33
C SER A 247 28.84 -6.55 17.94
N ASN A 248 28.21 -6.47 19.12
CA ASN A 248 28.19 -5.26 19.95
C ASN A 248 28.91 -5.52 21.29
N GLU A 249 28.99 -4.50 22.16
CA GLU A 249 29.63 -4.59 23.49
C GLU A 249 29.09 -5.74 24.37
N TYR A 250 27.91 -6.29 24.04
CA TYR A 250 27.23 -7.36 24.78
C TYR A 250 27.27 -8.72 24.07
N GLY A 251 28.08 -8.86 23.02
CA GLY A 251 28.28 -10.07 22.22
C GLY A 251 27.19 -10.36 21.19
N LYS A 252 27.43 -11.35 20.32
CA LYS A 252 26.44 -11.81 19.33
C LYS A 252 25.24 -12.46 20.03
N ARG A 253 24.04 -11.89 19.89
CA ARG A 253 22.80 -12.47 20.45
C ARG A 253 21.84 -12.84 19.34
N THR A 254 21.53 -14.12 19.23
CA THR A 254 20.52 -14.62 18.28
C THR A 254 19.13 -14.52 18.88
N THR A 255 18.10 -14.47 18.04
CA THR A 255 16.69 -14.53 18.48
C THR A 255 16.43 -15.82 19.27
N LYS A 256 17.08 -16.92 18.88
CA LYS A 256 17.04 -18.20 19.61
C LYS A 256 17.59 -18.08 21.04
N MET A 257 18.68 -17.35 21.25
CA MET A 257 19.23 -17.15 22.61
C MET A 257 18.29 -16.31 23.50
N LEU A 258 17.58 -15.35 22.91
CA LEU A 258 16.66 -14.47 23.64
C LEU A 258 15.34 -15.17 23.98
N PHE A 259 14.77 -15.89 23.02
CA PHE A 259 13.40 -16.41 23.08
C PHE A 259 13.29 -17.94 23.02
N ASP A 260 14.41 -18.66 23.02
CA ASP A 260 14.49 -20.12 22.94
C ASP A 260 13.97 -20.69 21.61
N LYS A 261 12.68 -21.01 21.51
CA LYS A 261 12.13 -21.82 20.40
C LYS A 261 11.30 -21.03 19.41
N CYS A 262 11.52 -21.26 18.12
CA CYS A 262 10.59 -20.83 17.06
C CYS A 262 9.31 -21.67 17.16
N LEU A 263 8.20 -21.07 17.57
CA LEU A 263 6.93 -21.78 17.76
C LEU A 263 6.16 -21.96 16.46
N HIS A 264 6.24 -20.99 15.56
CA HIS A 264 5.61 -21.03 14.24
C HIS A 264 6.41 -20.18 13.24
N ARG A 265 6.40 -20.57 11.97
CA ARG A 265 7.02 -19.80 10.88
C ARG A 265 6.05 -19.55 9.71
N TYR A 266 6.12 -18.38 9.11
CA TYR A 266 5.41 -17.99 7.89
C TYR A 266 6.32 -17.01 7.15
N VAL A 267 7.08 -17.50 6.18
CA VAL A 267 8.17 -16.75 5.54
C VAL A 267 7.69 -16.02 4.29
N ILE A 268 8.57 -15.24 3.65
CA ILE A 268 8.19 -14.44 2.47
C ILE A 268 7.71 -15.29 1.30
N THR A 269 8.26 -16.49 1.09
CA THR A 269 7.80 -17.42 0.05
C THR A 269 6.38 -17.89 0.28
N ASP A 270 6.02 -18.24 1.53
CA ASP A 270 4.64 -18.57 1.89
C ASP A 270 3.71 -17.39 1.58
N ALA A 271 4.12 -16.17 1.94
CA ALA A 271 3.31 -14.98 1.71
C ALA A 271 3.13 -14.61 0.23
N ILE A 272 4.12 -14.88 -0.62
CA ILE A 272 4.00 -14.68 -2.07
C ILE A 272 3.12 -15.77 -2.67
N ARG A 273 3.34 -17.04 -2.31
CA ARG A 273 2.52 -18.18 -2.77
C ARG A 273 1.05 -18.00 -2.42
N ASP A 274 0.78 -17.49 -1.22
CA ASP A 274 -0.58 -17.28 -0.73
C ASP A 274 -1.18 -15.94 -1.20
N GLU A 275 -0.51 -15.24 -2.14
CA GLU A 275 -0.94 -13.94 -2.70
C GLU A 275 -1.24 -12.89 -1.61
N ASN A 276 -0.44 -12.88 -0.55
CA ASN A 276 -0.56 -11.94 0.58
C ASN A 276 0.45 -10.79 0.49
N VAL A 277 1.55 -10.97 -0.25
CA VAL A 277 2.53 -9.94 -0.61
C VAL A 277 2.99 -10.14 -2.06
N LEU A 278 3.49 -9.08 -2.69
CA LEU A 278 4.00 -9.12 -4.06
C LEU A 278 5.46 -9.58 -4.14
N LYS A 279 5.90 -9.97 -5.34
CA LYS A 279 7.31 -10.20 -5.69
C LYS A 279 8.07 -8.86 -5.82
N PHE A 280 9.40 -8.95 -5.94
CA PHE A 280 10.26 -7.80 -6.20
C PHE A 280 10.79 -7.79 -7.64
N SER A 281 10.81 -6.62 -8.29
CA SER A 281 11.69 -6.33 -9.42
C SER A 281 12.93 -5.63 -8.89
N VAL A 282 14.11 -6.23 -9.06
CA VAL A 282 15.37 -5.65 -8.56
C VAL A 282 16.28 -5.33 -9.74
N GLU A 283 16.53 -4.04 -9.94
CA GLU A 283 17.38 -3.51 -11.00
C GLU A 283 18.67 -2.94 -10.41
N TYR A 284 19.80 -3.25 -11.05
CA TYR A 284 21.13 -2.74 -10.65
C TYR A 284 21.64 -1.76 -11.72
N ILE A 285 21.51 -0.47 -11.44
CA ILE A 285 21.90 0.59 -12.37
C ILE A 285 23.40 0.84 -12.25
N ARG A 286 24.13 0.61 -13.35
CA ARG A 286 25.57 0.90 -13.43
C ARG A 286 25.77 2.41 -13.60
N THR A 287 26.23 3.09 -12.56
CA THR A 287 26.52 4.53 -12.59
C THR A 287 27.92 4.86 -13.13
N PHE A 288 28.76 3.86 -13.40
CA PHE A 288 30.12 4.03 -13.91
C PHE A 288 30.38 3.18 -15.16
N LYS A 289 30.88 3.82 -16.23
CA LYS A 289 31.53 3.14 -17.38
C LYS A 289 33.03 3.35 -17.26
N ARG A 290 33.81 2.34 -16.85
CA ARG A 290 35.27 2.38 -17.05
C ARG A 290 35.59 1.95 -18.48
N LYS A 291 36.46 2.71 -19.15
CA LYS A 291 37.20 2.23 -20.32
C LYS A 291 38.28 1.26 -19.85
N ASP A 292 38.36 0.13 -20.56
CA ASP A 292 39.43 -0.87 -20.61
C ASP A 292 39.54 -1.89 -19.46
N LEU A 293 39.24 -3.15 -19.86
CA LEU A 293 39.77 -4.45 -19.40
C LEU A 293 39.89 -4.70 -17.89
N ILE A 294 38.94 -5.47 -17.34
CA ILE A 294 39.13 -6.71 -16.56
C ILE A 294 37.76 -7.39 -16.38
N GLN A 295 37.76 -8.72 -16.51
CA GLN A 295 36.62 -9.64 -16.32
C GLN A 295 35.98 -9.50 -14.94
N ASP A 296 34.67 -9.79 -14.90
CA ASP A 296 33.85 -10.02 -13.70
C ASP A 296 34.62 -10.77 -12.60
N ILE A 297 35.04 -10.07 -11.54
CA ILE A 297 35.27 -10.55 -10.16
C ILE A 297 35.43 -9.28 -9.28
N GLU A 298 34.63 -9.19 -8.20
CA GLU A 298 34.76 -8.30 -7.03
C GLU A 298 34.76 -6.77 -7.23
N VAL A 299 33.57 -6.19 -7.37
CA VAL A 299 33.33 -4.73 -7.21
C VAL A 299 33.01 -4.37 -5.75
N GLU A 300 33.65 -5.00 -4.77
CA GLU A 300 33.68 -4.47 -3.38
C GLU A 300 34.78 -3.41 -3.21
N ALA A 301 35.81 -3.40 -4.07
CA ALA A 301 36.97 -2.53 -3.94
C ALA A 301 36.75 -1.05 -4.35
N ILE A 302 35.59 -0.69 -4.93
CA ILE A 302 35.25 0.68 -5.39
C ILE A 302 34.19 1.33 -4.48
N ASP A 303 34.03 0.87 -3.23
CA ASP A 303 33.11 1.49 -2.27
C ASP A 303 33.81 2.54 -1.39
N LYS A 304 34.69 3.35 -2.01
CA LYS A 304 35.26 4.52 -1.31
C LYS A 304 34.20 5.62 -1.32
N ALA A 305 33.87 6.17 -0.14
CA ALA A 305 32.88 7.23 0.01
C ALA A 305 33.09 8.40 -0.98
N GLU A 306 34.34 8.76 -1.25
CA GLU A 306 34.72 9.78 -2.24
C GLU A 306 34.18 9.53 -3.66
N VAL A 307 34.12 8.26 -4.08
CA VAL A 307 33.61 7.89 -5.42
C VAL A 307 32.09 7.80 -5.43
N MET A 308 31.51 7.28 -4.34
CA MET A 308 30.06 7.07 -4.24
C MET A 308 29.31 8.38 -4.00
N ASP A 309 29.91 9.31 -3.26
CA ASP A 309 29.29 10.57 -2.89
C ASP A 309 29.71 11.71 -3.84
N ASP A 310 30.36 11.39 -4.99
CA ASP A 310 30.74 12.37 -6.02
C ASP A 310 29.50 13.12 -6.54
N PRO A 311 29.47 14.46 -6.50
CA PRO A 311 28.30 15.24 -6.91
C PRO A 311 27.83 14.97 -8.34
N ARG A 312 28.74 14.60 -9.26
CA ARG A 312 28.37 14.24 -10.64
C ARG A 312 27.59 12.94 -10.68
N ARG A 313 27.98 11.95 -9.87
CA ARG A 313 27.24 10.69 -9.71
C ARG A 313 25.86 10.96 -9.11
N LEU A 314 25.80 11.75 -8.03
CA LEU A 314 24.52 12.08 -7.39
C LEU A 314 23.58 12.82 -8.34
N ASN A 315 24.11 13.74 -9.16
CA ASN A 315 23.33 14.43 -10.18
C ASN A 315 22.83 13.46 -11.28
N LEU A 316 23.66 12.54 -11.78
CA LEU A 316 23.22 11.53 -12.75
C LEU A 316 22.11 10.62 -12.19
N ILE A 317 22.20 10.26 -10.91
CA ILE A 317 21.15 9.49 -10.24
C ILE A 317 19.87 10.32 -10.10
N THR A 318 20.00 11.60 -9.74
CA THR A 318 18.87 12.53 -9.68
C THR A 318 18.16 12.64 -11.03
N ASP A 319 18.93 12.80 -12.12
CA ASP A 319 18.42 12.84 -13.50
C ASP A 319 17.70 11.54 -13.87
N TYR A 320 18.27 10.39 -13.50
CA TYR A 320 17.66 9.08 -13.72
C TYR A 320 16.32 8.96 -12.98
N ILE A 321 16.26 9.37 -11.70
CA ILE A 321 15.04 9.32 -10.90
C ILE A 321 13.97 10.18 -11.55
N ILE A 322 14.28 11.43 -11.91
CA ILE A 322 13.33 12.34 -12.57
C ILE A 322 12.80 11.74 -13.87
N ALA A 323 13.69 11.21 -14.73
CA ALA A 323 13.32 10.66 -16.03
C ALA A 323 12.45 9.40 -15.94
N ASN A 324 12.66 8.56 -14.93
CA ASN A 324 12.01 7.26 -14.81
C ASN A 324 10.89 7.21 -13.75
N HIS A 325 10.71 8.26 -12.95
CA HIS A 325 9.77 8.23 -11.83
C HIS A 325 8.35 7.89 -12.30
N ASN A 326 7.83 8.60 -13.30
CA ASN A 326 6.48 8.37 -13.83
C ASN A 326 6.31 6.93 -14.34
N ARG A 327 7.32 6.36 -15.00
CA ARG A 327 7.28 4.96 -15.45
C ARG A 327 7.21 3.99 -14.27
N LYS A 328 8.09 4.15 -13.27
CA LYS A 328 8.14 3.27 -12.09
C LYS A 328 6.91 3.38 -11.19
N THR A 329 6.24 4.54 -11.19
CA THR A 329 5.10 4.81 -10.30
C THR A 329 3.75 4.89 -11.03
N HIS A 330 3.66 4.41 -12.27
CA HIS A 330 2.45 4.47 -13.10
C HIS A 330 1.85 5.89 -13.13
N ASN A 331 2.64 6.85 -13.62
CA ASN A 331 2.30 8.27 -13.66
C ASN A 331 1.86 8.84 -12.30
N ARG A 332 2.62 8.53 -11.24
CA ARG A 332 2.40 9.01 -9.86
C ARG A 332 1.11 8.51 -9.21
N GLN A 333 0.50 7.46 -9.75
CA GLN A 333 -0.50 6.67 -9.02
C GLN A 333 0.14 5.93 -7.83
N PHE A 334 1.46 5.80 -7.79
CA PHE A 334 2.19 5.29 -6.65
C PHE A 334 3.26 6.28 -6.19
N THR A 335 3.74 6.08 -4.96
CA THR A 335 4.81 6.89 -4.35
C THR A 335 6.10 6.11 -4.25
N SER A 336 7.19 6.83 -4.00
CA SER A 336 8.53 6.25 -3.88
C SER A 336 9.30 6.73 -2.65
N ILE A 337 10.25 5.92 -2.21
CA ILE A 337 11.28 6.30 -1.24
C ILE A 337 12.65 6.27 -1.90
N LEU A 338 13.48 7.28 -1.65
CA LEU A 338 14.92 7.27 -1.93
C LEU A 338 15.68 7.08 -0.61
N CYS A 339 16.32 5.92 -0.45
CA CYS A 339 17.13 5.62 0.73
C CYS A 339 18.62 5.82 0.44
N VAL A 340 19.30 6.59 1.29
CA VAL A 340 20.69 7.02 1.08
C VAL A 340 21.61 6.66 2.24
N SER A 341 22.92 6.74 1.99
CA SER A 341 23.98 6.35 2.93
C SER A 341 23.92 7.10 4.26
N GLY A 342 23.82 8.44 4.22
CA GLY A 342 23.85 9.30 5.40
C GLY A 342 23.21 10.68 5.19
N VAL A 343 23.24 11.50 6.23
CA VAL A 343 22.62 12.85 6.23
C VAL A 343 23.26 13.81 5.21
N PRO A 344 24.59 13.87 5.04
CA PRO A 344 25.19 14.75 4.02
C PRO A 344 24.69 14.44 2.60
N VAL A 345 24.71 13.16 2.21
CA VAL A 345 24.22 12.70 0.90
C VAL A 345 22.72 12.94 0.73
N LEU A 346 21.93 12.80 1.79
CA LEU A 346 20.51 13.16 1.78
C LEU A 346 20.30 14.64 1.46
N ILE A 347 21.07 15.53 2.10
CA ILE A 347 21.00 16.97 1.88
C ILE A 347 21.33 17.28 0.43
N ASP A 348 22.39 16.68 -0.12
CA ASP A 348 22.80 16.89 -1.51
C ASP A 348 21.72 16.44 -2.50
N TYR A 349 21.17 15.23 -2.35
CA TYR A 349 20.07 14.77 -3.20
C TYR A 349 18.85 15.67 -3.13
N TYR A 350 18.46 16.08 -1.92
CA TYR A 350 17.25 16.89 -1.73
C TYR A 350 17.42 18.28 -2.37
N LYS A 351 18.60 18.90 -2.22
CA LYS A 351 18.93 20.18 -2.87
C LYS A 351 18.93 20.05 -4.39
N MET A 352 19.58 19.03 -4.94
CA MET A 352 19.60 18.80 -6.40
C MET A 352 18.18 18.64 -6.97
N LEU A 353 17.31 17.87 -6.31
CA LEU A 353 15.91 17.72 -6.69
C LEU A 353 15.14 19.05 -6.57
N LEU A 354 15.36 19.83 -5.51
CA LEU A 354 14.67 21.11 -5.32
C LEU A 354 15.10 22.15 -6.38
N GLU A 355 16.41 22.27 -6.64
CA GLU A 355 16.95 23.18 -7.65
C GLU A 355 16.42 22.83 -9.05
N LYS A 356 16.38 21.54 -9.40
CA LYS A 356 15.80 21.08 -10.68
C LYS A 356 14.30 21.35 -10.77
N LYS A 357 13.55 21.21 -9.66
CA LYS A 357 12.14 21.62 -9.58
C LYS A 357 11.99 23.13 -9.84
N GLN A 358 12.81 23.95 -9.19
CA GLN A 358 12.78 25.42 -9.35
C GLN A 358 13.17 25.87 -10.77
N ARG A 359 14.03 25.12 -11.46
CA ARG A 359 14.34 25.33 -12.89
C ARG A 359 13.26 24.82 -13.85
N GLY A 360 12.20 24.20 -13.35
CA GLY A 360 11.10 23.65 -14.16
C GLY A 360 11.44 22.35 -14.88
N GLU A 361 12.51 21.64 -14.51
CA GLU A 361 12.87 20.34 -15.10
C GLU A 361 11.91 19.23 -14.67
N HIS A 362 11.24 19.38 -13.52
CA HIS A 362 10.19 18.50 -13.04
C HIS A 362 9.30 19.21 -12.02
N ASP A 363 8.19 18.57 -11.67
CA ASP A 363 7.16 19.04 -10.73
C ASP A 363 6.89 18.06 -9.58
N LEU A 364 7.77 17.06 -9.38
CA LEU A 364 7.67 16.09 -8.27
C LEU A 364 7.54 16.78 -6.89
N ARG A 365 6.61 16.29 -6.06
CA ARG A 365 6.41 16.71 -4.67
C ARG A 365 7.35 15.94 -3.76
N LEU A 366 8.22 16.67 -3.07
CA LEU A 366 9.33 16.12 -2.30
C LEU A 366 9.07 16.24 -0.80
N ALA A 367 9.57 15.28 -0.03
CA ALA A 367 9.66 15.40 1.42
C ALA A 367 10.92 14.70 1.94
N THR A 368 11.40 15.10 3.11
CA THR A 368 12.56 14.48 3.76
C THR A 368 12.48 14.59 5.28
N VAL A 369 13.10 13.64 5.97
CA VAL A 369 13.25 13.69 7.42
C VAL A 369 14.51 12.94 7.88
N PHE A 370 15.23 13.52 8.84
CA PHE A 370 16.40 12.91 9.47
C PHE A 370 16.65 13.48 10.87
N SER A 371 17.47 12.78 11.66
CA SER A 371 17.93 13.22 12.97
C SER A 371 19.25 14.01 12.86
N TYR A 372 19.44 15.03 13.71
CA TYR A 372 20.61 15.92 13.69
C TYR A 372 21.61 15.72 14.85
N ARG A 373 21.38 14.75 15.75
CA ARG A 373 22.39 14.31 16.75
C ARG A 373 23.20 13.13 16.18
N ALA A 374 24.49 13.07 16.55
CA ALA A 374 25.49 12.14 16.06
C ALA A 374 25.03 10.67 16.16
N ASN A 375 24.71 10.06 15.02
CA ASN A 375 24.89 8.63 14.83
C ASN A 375 26.20 8.47 14.05
N GLU A 376 27.33 8.66 14.73
CA GLU A 376 28.61 8.19 14.20
C GLU A 376 28.93 6.81 14.80
N GLU A 377 29.28 5.91 13.89
CA GLU A 377 29.94 4.61 14.10
C GLU A 377 29.17 3.37 14.60
N ASP A 378 27.84 3.33 14.53
CA ASP A 378 27.17 2.03 14.54
C ASP A 378 26.61 1.75 13.14
N LYS A 379 27.36 0.97 12.36
CA LYS A 379 26.99 0.52 11.01
C LYS A 379 25.69 -0.31 11.02
N GLU A 380 25.22 -0.73 12.21
CA GLU A 380 23.93 -1.38 12.44
C GLU A 380 22.97 -0.53 13.30
N ALA A 381 23.32 0.70 13.68
CA ALA A 381 22.39 1.62 14.33
C ALA A 381 21.31 2.02 13.34
N GLN A 382 20.20 1.29 13.44
CA GLN A 382 18.91 1.68 12.94
C GLN A 382 18.48 2.95 13.68
N GLY A 383 19.00 4.12 13.30
CA GLY A 383 18.64 5.46 13.78
C GLY A 383 18.19 5.49 15.23
N TYR A 384 19.09 5.18 16.16
CA TYR A 384 18.82 5.29 17.59
C TYR A 384 18.52 6.77 17.89
N MET A 385 17.31 7.06 18.38
CA MET A 385 16.99 8.30 19.09
C MET A 385 16.47 7.83 20.45
N PRO A 386 17.26 7.94 21.53
CA PRO A 386 16.73 7.82 22.86
C PRO A 386 15.78 9.00 23.09
N ASP A 387 14.72 8.79 23.85
CA ASP A 387 13.77 9.85 24.18
C ASP A 387 14.36 10.94 25.09
N ASP A 388 15.54 10.70 25.69
CA ASP A 388 16.36 11.76 26.28
C ASP A 388 16.80 12.77 25.19
N ASP A 389 17.00 12.39 23.91
CA ASP A 389 17.32 13.34 22.84
C ASP A 389 16.13 14.19 22.36
N PHE A 390 14.89 13.70 22.49
CA PHE A 390 13.69 14.51 22.25
C PHE A 390 13.42 15.47 23.44
N ALA A 391 13.71 15.03 24.67
CA ALA A 391 13.47 15.83 25.88
C ALA A 391 14.63 16.80 26.23
N GLU A 392 15.87 16.47 25.89
CA GLU A 392 17.09 17.28 26.11
C GLU A 392 17.35 18.28 24.98
N MET A 393 16.41 18.51 24.06
CA MET A 393 16.46 19.67 23.16
C MET A 393 16.39 21.02 23.92
N GLY A 394 16.17 21.00 25.25
CA GLY A 394 15.94 22.20 26.08
C GLY A 394 16.92 22.48 27.24
N MET A 395 17.99 21.71 27.47
CA MET A 395 18.93 21.96 28.60
C MET A 395 20.40 21.72 28.20
N ALA A 396 21.26 22.73 28.43
CA ALA A 396 22.70 22.81 28.14
C ALA A 396 23.56 21.85 29.03
N ALA A 397 24.86 21.58 28.86
CA ALA A 397 25.99 22.14 28.11
C ALA A 397 27.15 21.09 28.05
N GLU A 398 27.96 21.08 26.98
CA GLU A 398 29.44 21.13 26.95
C GLU A 398 29.99 20.74 25.56
N GLU A 399 31.26 21.09 25.32
CA GLU A 399 31.80 21.61 24.05
C GLU A 399 32.76 20.63 23.37
N GLN A 400 32.52 20.33 22.07
CA GLN A 400 33.54 20.35 20.99
C GLN A 400 33.01 19.87 19.61
N GLU A 401 31.83 19.22 19.51
CA GLU A 401 31.24 18.70 18.25
C GLU A 401 30.24 19.63 17.51
N ARG A 402 30.18 20.93 17.84
CA ARG A 402 29.05 21.81 17.44
C ARG A 402 28.88 22.10 15.94
N TYR A 403 29.94 22.06 15.12
CA TYR A 403 29.86 22.66 13.78
C TYR A 403 29.06 21.85 12.75
N SER A 404 29.16 20.51 12.74
CA SER A 404 28.44 19.65 11.77
C SER A 404 26.94 19.51 12.07
N SER A 405 26.58 19.41 13.36
CA SER A 405 25.18 19.25 13.80
C SER A 405 24.34 20.51 13.61
N LEU A 406 24.96 21.69 13.71
CA LEU A 406 24.28 22.98 13.47
C LEU A 406 23.86 23.11 12.00
N HIS A 407 24.79 22.84 11.07
CA HIS A 407 24.52 22.89 9.64
C HIS A 407 23.38 21.93 9.23
N SER A 408 23.42 20.69 9.71
CA SER A 408 22.39 19.67 9.37
C SER A 408 21.00 20.06 9.88
N ARG A 409 20.91 20.71 11.05
CA ARG A 409 19.64 21.20 11.61
C ARG A 409 19.10 22.40 10.83
N ASP A 410 19.97 23.32 10.43
CA ASP A 410 19.56 24.50 9.64
C ASP A 410 19.05 24.08 8.26
N GLU A 411 19.69 23.10 7.62
CA GLU A 411 19.19 22.49 6.37
C GLU A 411 17.83 21.81 6.55
N LEU A 412 17.65 21.04 7.63
CA LEU A 412 16.35 20.44 7.94
C LEU A 412 15.25 21.49 8.12
N GLU A 413 15.54 22.60 8.80
CA GLU A 413 14.59 23.70 8.97
C GLU A 413 14.24 24.37 7.63
N ASN A 414 15.21 24.52 6.73
CA ASN A 414 14.96 25.01 5.38
C ASN A 414 14.07 24.04 4.59
N PHE A 415 14.32 22.73 4.67
CA PHE A 415 13.47 21.74 4.00
C PHE A 415 12.05 21.70 4.58
N ILE A 416 11.89 21.88 5.89
CA ILE A 416 10.57 22.03 6.53
C ILE A 416 9.86 23.31 6.06
N ARG A 417 10.60 24.40 5.82
CA ARG A 417 10.02 25.64 5.26
C ARG A 417 9.49 25.43 3.85
N GLU A 418 10.27 24.79 2.98
CA GLU A 418 9.83 24.41 1.62
C GLU A 418 8.60 23.51 1.68
N TYR A 419 8.61 22.50 2.57
CA TYR A 419 7.45 21.63 2.79
C TYR A 419 6.21 22.41 3.25
N ASN A 420 6.38 23.35 4.19
CA ASN A 420 5.30 24.21 4.68
C ASN A 420 4.71 25.07 3.56
N GLN A 421 5.55 25.60 2.67
CA GLN A 421 5.12 26.38 1.52
C GLN A 421 4.36 25.51 0.49
N GLU A 422 4.87 24.33 0.17
CA GLU A 422 4.24 23.38 -0.76
C GLU A 422 2.86 22.92 -0.27
N PHE A 423 2.73 22.70 1.04
CA PHE A 423 1.56 22.01 1.61
C PHE A 423 0.66 22.87 2.52
N GLY A 424 0.95 24.17 2.65
CA GLY A 424 0.18 25.09 3.48
C GLY A 424 0.21 24.74 4.97
N THR A 425 1.35 24.30 5.50
CA THR A 425 1.53 23.92 6.91
C THR A 425 2.45 24.89 7.67
N ASN A 426 2.64 24.69 8.98
CA ASN A 426 3.49 25.55 9.81
C ASN A 426 4.28 24.73 10.85
N PHE A 427 5.02 23.72 10.39
CA PHE A 427 5.88 22.91 11.24
C PHE A 427 7.26 23.54 11.45
N THR A 428 7.97 23.11 12.48
CA THR A 428 9.37 23.51 12.76
C THR A 428 10.13 22.38 13.44
N SER A 429 11.43 22.29 13.18
CA SER A 429 12.36 21.39 13.88
C SER A 429 12.71 21.88 15.29
N LYS A 430 12.35 23.13 15.65
CA LYS A 430 12.70 23.76 16.94
C LYS A 430 11.85 23.28 18.10
N ASP A 431 10.65 22.77 17.84
CA ASP A 431 9.75 22.22 18.84
C ASP A 431 9.56 20.71 18.60
N SER A 432 9.81 19.92 19.64
CA SER A 432 9.69 18.45 19.59
C SER A 432 8.30 17.98 19.21
N ARG A 433 7.25 18.69 19.67
CA ARG A 433 5.87 18.33 19.33
C ARG A 433 5.56 18.66 17.88
N SER A 434 6.00 19.82 17.41
CA SER A 434 5.88 20.24 16.00
C SER A 434 6.63 19.29 15.06
N PHE A 435 7.86 18.91 15.39
CA PHE A 435 8.62 17.94 14.60
C PHE A 435 7.98 16.55 14.55
N TYR A 436 7.41 16.09 15.68
CA TYR A 436 6.63 14.84 15.70
C TYR A 436 5.38 14.93 14.82
N ASN A 437 4.68 16.08 14.84
CA ASN A 437 3.55 16.31 13.96
C ASN A 437 3.97 16.35 12.48
N TYR A 438 5.11 16.95 12.17
CA TYR A 438 5.71 16.93 10.82
C TYR A 438 5.99 15.51 10.34
N TYR A 439 6.63 14.68 11.16
CA TYR A 439 6.88 13.27 10.85
C TYR A 439 5.58 12.52 10.54
N ASN A 440 4.55 12.70 11.37
CA ASN A 440 3.23 12.09 11.14
C ASN A 440 2.54 12.62 9.89
N ASP A 441 2.72 13.91 9.59
CA ASP A 441 2.16 14.53 8.40
C ASP A 441 2.78 13.95 7.14
N ILE A 442 4.12 13.82 7.08
CA ILE A 442 4.81 13.13 5.98
C ILE A 442 4.25 11.71 5.80
N ALA A 443 4.15 10.95 6.90
CA ALA A 443 3.65 9.58 6.86
C ALA A 443 2.24 9.51 6.24
N ARG A 444 1.36 10.44 6.63
CA ARG A 444 0.01 10.57 6.10
C ARG A 444 0.02 10.94 4.62
N ARG A 445 0.79 11.96 4.23
CA ARG A 445 0.85 12.46 2.84
C ARG A 445 1.40 11.42 1.86
N VAL A 446 2.42 10.66 2.26
CA VAL A 446 2.95 9.55 1.45
C VAL A 446 1.91 8.43 1.27
N LYS A 447 1.10 8.14 2.29
CA LYS A 447 0.00 7.17 2.19
C LYS A 447 -1.13 7.64 1.26
N HIS A 448 -1.34 8.95 1.14
CA HIS A 448 -2.38 9.58 0.31
C HIS A 448 -1.86 10.11 -1.04
N GLN A 449 -0.69 9.66 -1.50
CA GLN A 449 -0.10 10.07 -2.79
C GLN A 449 0.06 11.60 -2.92
N GLN A 450 0.28 12.31 -1.81
CA GLN A 450 0.52 13.77 -1.80
C GLN A 450 2.02 14.11 -1.85
N VAL A 451 2.89 13.13 -1.61
CA VAL A 451 4.34 13.20 -1.74
C VAL A 451 4.76 12.13 -2.73
N ASP A 452 5.48 12.51 -3.78
CA ASP A 452 5.90 11.60 -4.86
C ASP A 452 7.22 10.89 -4.50
N VAL A 453 8.18 11.64 -3.94
CA VAL A 453 9.49 11.13 -3.52
C VAL A 453 9.79 11.53 -2.08
N LEU A 454 9.96 10.54 -1.21
CA LEU A 454 10.41 10.71 0.17
C LEU A 454 11.90 10.31 0.28
N VAL A 455 12.78 11.26 0.58
CA VAL A 455 14.23 11.01 0.75
C VAL A 455 14.52 10.72 2.23
N VAL A 456 15.19 9.61 2.53
CA VAL A 456 15.45 9.14 3.91
C VAL A 456 16.82 8.49 4.06
N VAL A 457 17.34 8.49 5.28
CA VAL A 457 18.51 7.67 5.64
C VAL A 457 18.06 6.29 6.15
N ASN A 458 17.35 6.26 7.28
CA ASN A 458 16.87 5.03 7.94
C ASN A 458 15.39 5.11 8.35
N MET A 459 14.81 6.32 8.44
CA MET A 459 13.40 6.51 8.78
C MET A 459 12.50 5.95 7.68
N PHE A 460 11.31 5.47 8.05
CA PHE A 460 10.32 4.85 7.14
C PHE A 460 10.77 3.55 6.42
N LEU A 461 12.02 3.08 6.60
CA LEU A 461 12.46 1.78 6.06
C LEU A 461 12.01 0.58 6.91
N THR A 462 11.57 0.85 8.15
CA THR A 462 10.97 -0.11 9.08
C THR A 462 9.69 0.48 9.64
N GLY A 463 8.70 -0.35 9.98
CA GLY A 463 7.45 0.09 10.61
C GLY A 463 6.43 0.77 9.68
N PHE A 464 6.87 1.56 8.71
CA PHE A 464 5.98 2.33 7.84
C PHE A 464 5.22 1.48 6.82
N ASP A 465 3.89 1.46 6.89
CA ASP A 465 3.06 0.69 5.97
C ASP A 465 2.25 1.60 5.04
N SER A 466 2.48 1.48 3.73
CA SER A 466 1.73 2.19 2.68
C SER A 466 1.45 1.27 1.50
N LYS A 467 0.18 1.05 1.17
CA LYS A 467 -0.21 0.27 -0.01
C LYS A 467 0.12 0.99 -1.32
N HIS A 468 0.15 2.32 -1.31
CA HIS A 468 0.46 3.15 -2.48
C HIS A 468 1.96 3.34 -2.74
N LEU A 469 2.83 2.85 -1.87
CA LEU A 469 4.27 2.85 -2.12
C LEU A 469 4.65 1.62 -2.93
N ASN A 470 5.13 1.80 -4.16
CA ASN A 470 5.55 0.70 -5.04
C ASN A 470 7.04 0.71 -5.39
N THR A 471 7.74 1.84 -5.21
CA THR A 471 9.12 2.00 -5.69
C THR A 471 10.08 2.39 -4.57
N LEU A 472 11.22 1.71 -4.49
CA LEU A 472 12.33 2.04 -3.61
C LEU A 472 13.61 2.26 -4.43
N TYR A 473 14.10 3.49 -4.41
CA TYR A 473 15.41 3.86 -4.92
C TYR A 473 16.46 3.67 -3.82
N VAL A 474 17.54 2.95 -4.11
CA VAL A 474 18.54 2.54 -3.11
C VAL A 474 19.92 3.03 -3.50
N ASP A 475 20.40 4.06 -2.81
CA ASP A 475 21.82 4.45 -2.79
C ASP A 475 22.44 4.26 -1.40
N LYS A 476 22.28 3.04 -0.87
CA LYS A 476 22.71 2.66 0.48
C LYS A 476 23.18 1.22 0.49
N ASN A 477 24.22 0.92 1.28
CA ASN A 477 24.68 -0.46 1.50
C ASN A 477 23.75 -1.20 2.48
N LEU A 478 22.61 -1.66 1.97
CA LEU A 478 21.68 -2.50 2.72
C LEU A 478 22.21 -3.93 2.82
N LYS A 479 22.09 -4.54 4.01
CA LYS A 479 22.51 -5.93 4.25
C LYS A 479 21.45 -6.68 5.07
N HIS A 480 21.39 -8.00 4.90
CA HIS A 480 20.59 -8.93 5.69
C HIS A 480 19.17 -8.41 6.01
N HIS A 481 18.86 -8.23 7.29
CA HIS A 481 17.53 -7.84 7.77
C HIS A 481 17.12 -6.45 7.29
N GLY A 482 18.05 -5.48 7.27
CA GLY A 482 17.79 -4.13 6.79
C GLY A 482 17.39 -4.09 5.32
N LEU A 483 17.99 -4.97 4.50
CA LEU A 483 17.65 -5.10 3.08
C LEU A 483 16.21 -5.60 2.89
N ILE A 484 15.87 -6.75 3.50
CA ILE A 484 14.53 -7.33 3.33
C ILE A 484 13.44 -6.42 3.90
N GLN A 485 13.70 -5.72 5.01
CA GLN A 485 12.73 -4.79 5.61
C GLN A 485 12.43 -3.59 4.70
N ALA A 486 13.49 -3.00 4.13
CA ALA A 486 13.38 -1.90 3.20
C ALA A 486 12.66 -2.34 1.91
N TYR A 487 13.06 -3.46 1.31
CA TYR A 487 12.42 -3.98 0.09
C TYR A 487 10.92 -4.25 0.34
N SER A 488 10.59 -4.86 1.48
CA SER A 488 9.22 -5.16 1.91
C SER A 488 8.34 -3.93 2.18
N ARG A 489 8.84 -2.70 2.02
CA ARG A 489 7.98 -1.50 1.98
C ARG A 489 7.16 -1.44 0.68
N THR A 490 7.68 -1.99 -0.41
CA THR A 490 7.09 -1.88 -1.76
C THR A 490 6.07 -2.97 -2.09
N ASN A 491 6.14 -4.14 -1.44
CA ASN A 491 5.40 -5.35 -1.85
C ASN A 491 4.00 -5.51 -1.24
N ARG A 492 3.38 -4.44 -0.75
CA ARG A 492 2.00 -4.47 -0.26
C ARG A 492 1.01 -4.55 -1.41
N ILE A 493 0.03 -5.43 -1.29
CA ILE A 493 -1.03 -5.60 -2.28
C ILE A 493 -2.01 -4.41 -2.22
N LEU A 494 -2.37 -3.90 -3.39
CA LEU A 494 -3.40 -2.87 -3.56
C LEU A 494 -4.45 -3.31 -4.60
N ASN A 495 -4.04 -3.35 -5.87
CA ASN A 495 -4.88 -3.52 -7.05
C ASN A 495 -4.11 -4.29 -8.14
N GLU A 496 -4.70 -4.56 -9.30
CA GLU A 496 -4.00 -5.31 -10.38
C GLU A 496 -2.86 -4.50 -11.01
N LEU A 497 -2.99 -3.16 -11.04
CA LEU A 497 -1.95 -2.27 -11.54
C LEU A 497 -0.64 -2.42 -10.77
N LYS A 498 -0.71 -2.62 -9.45
CA LYS A 498 0.46 -2.89 -8.61
C LYS A 498 0.84 -4.37 -8.64
N SER A 499 1.60 -4.76 -9.66
CA SER A 499 2.03 -6.14 -9.91
C SER A 499 3.27 -6.57 -9.11
N GLN A 500 4.20 -5.67 -8.83
CA GLN A 500 5.42 -5.94 -8.04
C GLN A 500 5.86 -4.75 -7.20
N GLY A 501 6.81 -4.98 -6.30
CA GLY A 501 7.62 -3.94 -5.69
C GLY A 501 8.87 -3.64 -6.51
N ASN A 502 9.02 -2.40 -6.99
CA ASN A 502 10.15 -1.96 -7.80
C ASN A 502 11.31 -1.52 -6.89
N ILE A 503 12.48 -2.15 -7.05
CA ILE A 503 13.70 -1.83 -6.33
C ILE A 503 14.77 -1.43 -7.33
N VAL A 504 15.21 -0.17 -7.27
CA VAL A 504 16.24 0.36 -8.16
C VAL A 504 17.49 0.65 -7.35
N CYS A 505 18.51 -0.17 -7.53
CA CYS A 505 19.78 -0.08 -6.80
C CYS A 505 20.83 0.69 -7.61
N PHE A 506 21.38 1.75 -7.03
CA PHE A 506 22.52 2.51 -7.56
C PHE A 506 23.87 2.03 -7.02
N ARG A 507 23.83 0.94 -6.24
CA ARG A 507 24.99 0.19 -5.72
C ARG A 507 24.86 -1.27 -6.09
N ASN A 508 25.97 -1.99 -6.16
CA ASN A 508 25.94 -3.43 -6.40
C ASN A 508 25.51 -4.18 -5.13
N LEU A 509 24.20 -4.37 -4.96
CA LEU A 509 23.63 -5.11 -3.83
C LEU A 509 23.28 -6.56 -4.18
N LYS A 510 23.74 -7.09 -5.32
CA LYS A 510 23.32 -8.41 -5.81
C LYS A 510 23.67 -9.53 -4.82
N ALA A 511 24.93 -9.61 -4.40
CA ALA A 511 25.36 -10.61 -3.42
C ALA A 511 24.58 -10.47 -2.10
N ALA A 512 24.48 -9.25 -1.56
CA ALA A 512 23.73 -8.97 -0.34
C ALA A 512 22.23 -9.32 -0.44
N THR A 513 21.63 -9.16 -1.63
CA THR A 513 20.24 -9.53 -1.90
C THR A 513 20.09 -11.06 -1.91
N ASP A 514 20.99 -11.75 -2.60
CA ASP A 514 21.01 -13.22 -2.69
C ASP A 514 21.20 -13.83 -1.29
N ASP A 515 22.12 -13.31 -0.48
CA ASP A 515 22.38 -13.74 0.89
C ASP A 515 21.17 -13.50 1.81
N ALA A 516 20.56 -12.31 1.71
CA ALA A 516 19.40 -11.98 2.53
C ALA A 516 18.18 -12.85 2.18
N ILE A 517 17.97 -13.13 0.90
CA ILE A 517 16.92 -14.06 0.46
C ILE A 517 17.19 -15.45 1.01
N ALA A 518 18.40 -15.98 0.83
CA ALA A 518 18.76 -17.32 1.33
C ALA A 518 18.53 -17.46 2.84
N LEU A 519 18.82 -16.41 3.61
CA LEU A 519 18.67 -16.42 5.06
C LEU A 519 17.22 -16.33 5.55
N PHE A 520 16.36 -15.59 4.84
CA PHE A 520 14.99 -15.30 5.29
C PHE A 520 13.88 -16.06 4.55
N SER A 521 14.24 -17.06 3.75
CA SER A 521 13.31 -17.84 2.94
C SER A 521 13.57 -19.34 3.01
N ASN A 522 12.83 -20.13 2.22
CA ASN A 522 13.05 -21.57 2.09
C ASN A 522 14.16 -21.86 1.05
N VAL A 523 14.76 -23.05 1.10
CA VAL A 523 15.78 -23.48 0.13
C VAL A 523 15.17 -23.47 -1.29
N ASN A 524 15.81 -22.80 -2.26
CA ASN A 524 15.38 -22.57 -3.65
C ASN A 524 14.37 -21.43 -3.92
N ALA A 525 14.22 -20.46 -3.00
CA ALA A 525 13.21 -19.40 -3.07
C ALA A 525 13.44 -18.23 -4.04
N LYS A 526 14.61 -18.13 -4.71
CA LYS A 526 14.98 -16.89 -5.43
C LYS A 526 13.99 -16.56 -6.56
N GLU A 527 13.60 -17.56 -7.35
CA GLU A 527 12.63 -17.44 -8.46
C GLU A 527 11.19 -17.20 -7.96
N GLU A 528 10.92 -17.56 -6.70
CA GLU A 528 9.64 -17.26 -6.05
C GLU A 528 9.56 -15.81 -5.59
N ILE A 529 10.68 -15.20 -5.18
CA ILE A 529 10.71 -13.87 -4.56
C ILE A 529 10.98 -12.74 -5.56
N ILE A 530 11.88 -12.96 -6.51
CA ILE A 530 12.24 -11.98 -7.54
C ILE A 530 11.51 -12.34 -8.84
N ILE A 531 11.01 -11.34 -9.56
CA ILE A 531 10.44 -11.57 -10.88
C ILE A 531 11.51 -12.00 -11.90
N ALA A 532 11.07 -12.60 -13.00
CA ALA A 532 11.97 -12.99 -14.08
C ALA A 532 12.65 -11.77 -14.75
N PRO A 533 13.78 -11.95 -15.44
CA PRO A 533 14.42 -10.90 -16.24
C PRO A 533 13.50 -10.36 -17.35
N TYR A 534 13.82 -9.17 -17.86
CA TYR A 534 13.08 -8.47 -18.91
C TYR A 534 12.83 -9.35 -20.14
N GLU A 535 13.88 -10.02 -20.63
CA GLU A 535 13.85 -10.82 -21.86
C GLU A 535 12.86 -11.99 -21.76
N GLU A 536 12.73 -12.60 -20.57
CA GLU A 536 11.78 -13.68 -20.34
C GLU A 536 10.33 -13.17 -20.37
N TYR A 537 10.08 -11.96 -19.87
CA TYR A 537 8.75 -11.33 -19.98
C TYR A 537 8.41 -10.94 -21.41
N VAL A 538 9.38 -10.49 -22.21
CA VAL A 538 9.19 -10.24 -23.65
C VAL A 538 8.82 -11.54 -24.37
N GLN A 539 9.51 -12.64 -24.08
CA GLN A 539 9.18 -13.96 -24.63
C GLN A 539 7.77 -14.41 -24.25
N LYS A 540 7.42 -14.35 -22.95
CA LYS A 540 6.08 -14.68 -22.45
C LYS A 540 4.98 -13.83 -23.11
N PHE A 541 5.23 -12.53 -23.30
CA PHE A 541 4.29 -11.63 -23.98
C PHE A 541 4.09 -12.04 -25.44
N ASN A 542 5.17 -12.32 -26.16
CA ASN A 542 5.10 -12.76 -27.56
C ASN A 542 4.39 -14.11 -27.71
N GLU A 543 4.62 -15.06 -26.79
CA GLU A 543 3.88 -16.33 -26.74
C GLU A 543 2.39 -16.15 -26.44
N ALA A 544 2.05 -15.29 -25.47
CA ALA A 544 0.66 -14.95 -25.16
C ALA A 544 -0.02 -14.27 -26.36
N PHE A 545 0.71 -13.46 -27.12
CA PHE A 545 0.18 -12.83 -28.33
C PHE A 545 -0.09 -13.84 -29.44
N ILE A 546 0.80 -14.83 -29.61
CA ILE A 546 0.56 -15.96 -30.54
C ILE A 546 -0.71 -16.72 -30.14
N ARG A 547 -0.93 -16.97 -28.84
CA ARG A 547 -2.17 -17.60 -28.35
C ARG A 547 -3.41 -16.75 -28.64
N LEU A 548 -3.33 -15.43 -28.43
CA LEU A 548 -4.42 -14.52 -28.79
C LEU A 548 -4.76 -14.61 -30.29
N LEU A 549 -3.75 -14.62 -31.16
CA LEU A 549 -3.93 -14.71 -32.61
C LEU A 549 -4.52 -16.06 -33.07
N GLN A 550 -4.37 -17.14 -32.28
CA GLN A 550 -5.04 -18.41 -32.57
C GLN A 550 -6.55 -18.35 -32.32
N ILE A 551 -6.98 -17.53 -31.36
CA ILE A 551 -8.39 -17.32 -31.01
C ILE A 551 -9.01 -16.26 -31.94
N ALA A 552 -8.34 -15.12 -32.08
CA ALA A 552 -8.75 -14.01 -32.91
C ALA A 552 -7.57 -13.57 -33.81
N PRO A 553 -7.43 -14.12 -35.03
CA PRO A 553 -6.32 -13.79 -35.93
C PRO A 553 -6.27 -12.32 -36.34
N THR A 554 -7.42 -11.65 -36.34
CA THR A 554 -7.54 -10.21 -36.55
C THR A 554 -8.43 -9.58 -35.50
N VAL A 555 -8.27 -8.27 -35.26
CA VAL A 555 -9.13 -7.49 -34.35
C VAL A 555 -10.61 -7.66 -34.68
N ASN A 556 -10.96 -7.75 -35.97
CA ASN A 556 -12.35 -7.96 -36.39
C ASN A 556 -12.87 -9.37 -36.11
N SER A 557 -11.98 -10.37 -36.01
CA SER A 557 -12.38 -11.75 -35.70
C SER A 557 -13.03 -11.88 -34.33
N VAL A 558 -12.76 -10.93 -33.42
CA VAL A 558 -13.40 -10.86 -32.10
C VAL A 558 -14.92 -10.65 -32.23
N ASN A 559 -15.39 -9.97 -33.27
CA ASN A 559 -16.83 -9.77 -33.51
C ASN A 559 -17.53 -11.04 -33.99
N ASP A 560 -16.76 -11.96 -34.57
CA ASP A 560 -17.26 -13.17 -35.22
C ASP A 560 -17.15 -14.40 -34.30
N LEU A 561 -16.79 -14.21 -33.02
CA LEU A 561 -16.70 -15.30 -32.05
C LEU A 561 -18.09 -15.94 -31.85
N PRO A 562 -18.25 -17.26 -32.10
CA PRO A 562 -19.58 -17.85 -32.23
C PRO A 562 -20.29 -18.13 -30.90
N SER A 563 -19.57 -18.16 -29.78
CA SER A 563 -20.13 -18.44 -28.45
C SER A 563 -19.54 -17.58 -27.33
N GLU A 564 -20.25 -17.49 -26.21
CA GLU A 564 -19.76 -16.85 -24.98
C GLU A 564 -18.50 -17.56 -24.41
N GLU A 565 -18.30 -18.85 -24.73
CA GLU A 565 -17.11 -19.59 -24.30
C GLU A 565 -15.86 -19.10 -25.03
N GLU A 566 -15.93 -18.85 -26.34
CA GLU A 566 -14.80 -18.30 -27.11
C GLU A 566 -14.57 -16.82 -26.81
N GLU A 567 -15.64 -16.04 -26.54
CA GLU A 567 -15.52 -14.68 -26.00
C GLU A 567 -14.78 -14.69 -24.66
N LEU A 568 -15.06 -15.65 -23.78
CA LEU A 568 -14.34 -15.84 -22.52
C LEU A 568 -12.87 -16.25 -22.74
N GLU A 569 -12.57 -17.12 -23.71
CA GLU A 569 -11.19 -17.46 -24.06
C GLU A 569 -10.41 -16.25 -24.55
N PHE A 570 -11.01 -15.42 -25.41
CA PHE A 570 -10.41 -14.16 -25.84
C PHE A 570 -10.16 -13.22 -24.64
N ILE A 571 -11.15 -13.04 -23.76
CA ILE A 571 -11.02 -12.20 -22.55
C ILE A 571 -9.85 -12.70 -21.68
N ARG A 572 -9.73 -14.01 -21.47
CA ARG A 572 -8.62 -14.59 -20.69
C ARG A 572 -7.26 -14.38 -21.35
N ALA A 573 -7.17 -14.61 -22.67
CA ALA A 573 -5.94 -14.42 -23.42
C ALA A 573 -5.49 -12.94 -23.43
N PHE A 574 -6.43 -12.01 -23.64
CA PHE A 574 -6.11 -10.58 -23.62
C PHE A 574 -5.76 -10.08 -22.21
N ARG A 575 -6.39 -10.59 -21.15
CA ARG A 575 -6.00 -10.31 -19.75
C ARG A 575 -4.56 -10.71 -19.47
N GLU A 576 -4.15 -11.89 -19.95
CA GLU A 576 -2.75 -12.33 -19.81
C GLU A 576 -1.79 -11.33 -20.44
N LEU A 577 -2.09 -10.84 -21.64
CA LEU A 577 -1.30 -9.80 -22.32
C LEU A 577 -1.28 -8.49 -21.54
N MET A 578 -2.43 -8.03 -21.03
CA MET A 578 -2.49 -6.80 -20.22
C MET A 578 -1.61 -6.91 -18.96
N ARG A 579 -1.66 -8.05 -18.25
CA ARG A 579 -0.84 -8.30 -17.07
C ARG A 579 0.66 -8.32 -17.41
N LEU A 580 1.05 -8.99 -18.49
CA LEU A 580 2.44 -9.03 -18.95
C LEU A 580 2.94 -7.64 -19.38
N ARG A 581 2.13 -6.89 -20.13
CA ARG A 581 2.44 -5.48 -20.49
C ARG A 581 2.62 -4.63 -19.23
N ASN A 582 1.73 -4.76 -18.25
CA ASN A 582 1.80 -4.00 -16.99
C ASN A 582 3.12 -4.23 -16.23
N VAL A 583 3.67 -5.45 -16.25
CA VAL A 583 5.01 -5.71 -15.70
C VAL A 583 6.08 -5.10 -16.59
N LEU A 584 6.01 -5.33 -17.91
CA LEU A 584 7.00 -4.88 -18.90
C LEU A 584 7.24 -3.37 -18.87
N VAL A 585 6.17 -2.56 -18.82
CA VAL A 585 6.27 -1.09 -18.83
C VAL A 585 7.05 -0.52 -17.66
N THR A 586 7.22 -1.28 -16.56
CA THR A 586 7.99 -0.84 -15.41
C THR A 586 9.49 -0.99 -15.61
N PHE A 587 9.96 -1.88 -16.49
CA PHE A 587 11.39 -2.04 -16.77
C PHE A 587 11.94 -0.80 -17.48
N THR A 588 13.20 -0.45 -17.20
CA THR A 588 13.80 0.74 -17.82
C THR A 588 14.24 0.50 -19.25
N GLU A 589 14.58 -0.75 -19.59
CA GLU A 589 14.89 -1.18 -20.95
C GLU A 589 13.67 -1.25 -21.87
N PHE A 590 12.44 -1.24 -21.32
CA PHE A 590 11.24 -1.50 -22.10
C PHE A 590 11.07 -0.51 -23.27
N THR A 591 10.95 -1.09 -24.46
CA THR A 591 10.52 -0.41 -25.68
C THR A 591 9.43 -1.22 -26.36
N HIS A 592 8.47 -0.53 -27.00
CA HIS A 592 7.40 -1.21 -27.73
C HIS A 592 7.93 -2.01 -28.93
N ASP A 593 9.12 -1.67 -29.44
CA ASP A 593 9.75 -2.32 -30.58
C ASP A 593 10.23 -3.76 -30.27
N ASP A 594 10.42 -4.09 -28.99
CA ASP A 594 10.81 -5.44 -28.57
C ASP A 594 9.64 -6.44 -28.62
N LEU A 595 8.40 -5.93 -28.72
CA LEU A 595 7.19 -6.75 -28.76
C LEU A 595 6.79 -7.10 -30.19
N SER A 596 6.31 -8.32 -30.39
CA SER A 596 5.75 -8.75 -31.68
C SER A 596 4.40 -8.08 -32.00
N MET A 597 3.76 -7.50 -30.99
CA MET A 597 2.50 -6.76 -31.09
C MET A 597 2.80 -5.25 -31.12
N SER A 598 2.27 -4.54 -32.11
CA SER A 598 2.39 -3.08 -32.16
C SER A 598 1.53 -2.41 -31.09
N GLU A 599 1.91 -1.19 -30.68
CA GLU A 599 1.13 -0.40 -29.73
C GLU A 599 -0.31 -0.16 -30.22
N GLN A 600 -0.47 0.15 -31.51
CA GLN A 600 -1.80 0.32 -32.11
C GLN A 600 -2.62 -0.98 -32.04
N ALA A 601 -2.02 -2.13 -32.37
CA ALA A 601 -2.73 -3.41 -32.30
C ALA A 601 -3.20 -3.71 -30.87
N PHE A 602 -2.38 -3.37 -29.86
CA PHE A 602 -2.78 -3.52 -28.46
C PHE A 602 -4.01 -2.68 -28.13
N GLU A 603 -4.03 -1.40 -28.52
CA GLU A 603 -5.19 -0.51 -28.30
C GLU A 603 -6.43 -0.96 -29.09
N ASP A 604 -6.25 -1.54 -30.27
CA ASP A 604 -7.35 -2.08 -31.07
C ASP A 604 -8.01 -3.30 -30.40
N TYR A 605 -7.22 -4.27 -29.92
CA TYR A 605 -7.74 -5.42 -29.17
C TYR A 605 -8.31 -5.02 -27.80
N LYS A 606 -7.72 -4.02 -27.14
CA LYS A 606 -8.26 -3.41 -25.90
C LYS A 606 -9.66 -2.83 -26.14
N SER A 607 -9.87 -2.18 -27.28
CA SER A 607 -11.19 -1.66 -27.65
C SER A 607 -12.22 -2.78 -27.76
N LYS A 608 -11.86 -3.90 -28.41
CA LYS A 608 -12.73 -5.10 -28.49
C LYS A 608 -13.00 -5.74 -27.15
N TYR A 609 -12.00 -5.79 -26.29
CA TYR A 609 -12.15 -6.25 -24.92
C TYR A 609 -13.16 -5.42 -24.12
N LEU A 610 -13.12 -4.09 -24.26
CA LEU A 610 -14.10 -3.18 -23.65
C LEU A 610 -15.50 -3.34 -24.24
N ASP A 611 -15.60 -3.59 -25.55
CA ASP A 611 -16.90 -3.86 -26.21
C ASP A 611 -17.56 -5.13 -25.63
N LEU A 612 -16.78 -6.19 -25.37
CA LEU A 612 -17.26 -7.41 -24.73
C LEU A 612 -17.67 -7.19 -23.27
N HIS A 613 -16.95 -6.32 -22.54
CA HIS A 613 -17.35 -5.91 -21.19
C HIS A 613 -18.71 -5.21 -21.20
N ASP A 614 -18.93 -4.28 -22.13
CA ASP A 614 -20.20 -3.55 -22.25
C ASP A 614 -21.33 -4.47 -22.68
N LYS A 615 -21.07 -5.43 -23.57
CA LYS A 615 -22.01 -6.51 -23.94
C LYS A 615 -22.43 -7.31 -22.70
N ALA A 616 -21.47 -7.74 -21.86
CA ALA A 616 -21.75 -8.45 -20.62
C ALA A 616 -22.56 -7.58 -19.63
N LYS A 617 -22.21 -6.29 -19.48
CA LYS A 617 -22.92 -5.35 -18.61
C LYS A 617 -24.39 -5.16 -19.03
N ASN A 618 -24.66 -5.07 -20.33
CA ASN A 618 -26.01 -4.85 -20.87
C ASN A 618 -26.89 -6.11 -20.79
N HIS A 619 -26.30 -7.31 -20.86
CA HIS A 619 -27.03 -8.57 -20.69
C HIS A 619 -27.58 -8.80 -19.26
N ASN A 620 -27.08 -8.09 -18.24
CA ASN A 620 -27.62 -8.11 -16.88
C ASN A 620 -29.09 -7.65 -16.77
N GLN A 621 -29.68 -7.05 -17.81
CA GLN A 621 -31.10 -6.67 -17.85
C GLN A 621 -32.03 -7.80 -18.34
N SER A 622 -31.49 -8.95 -18.79
CA SER A 622 -32.26 -10.08 -19.31
C SER A 622 -32.25 -11.28 -18.37
N GLU A 623 -33.34 -12.06 -18.28
CA GLU A 623 -33.51 -13.22 -17.38
C GLU A 623 -32.55 -14.42 -17.63
N LYS A 624 -31.59 -14.33 -18.57
CA LYS A 624 -30.63 -15.41 -18.87
C LYS A 624 -29.30 -15.19 -18.14
N VAL A 625 -28.82 -16.24 -17.47
CA VAL A 625 -27.50 -16.28 -16.82
C VAL A 625 -26.44 -16.40 -17.92
N SER A 626 -25.72 -15.31 -18.21
CA SER A 626 -24.56 -15.28 -19.12
C SER A 626 -23.29 -15.67 -18.37
N ILE A 627 -22.43 -16.47 -19.00
CA ILE A 627 -21.15 -16.89 -18.42
C ILE A 627 -20.20 -15.68 -18.28
N LEU A 628 -20.38 -14.66 -19.12
CA LEU A 628 -19.59 -13.44 -19.12
C LEU A 628 -19.85 -12.53 -17.91
N ASN A 629 -21.00 -12.70 -17.24
CA ASN A 629 -21.35 -11.91 -16.05
C ASN A 629 -20.46 -12.22 -14.84
N ASP A 630 -19.86 -13.41 -14.79
CA ASP A 630 -18.98 -13.85 -13.70
C ASP A 630 -17.49 -13.58 -14.00
N VAL A 631 -17.19 -12.89 -15.10
CA VAL A 631 -15.82 -12.63 -15.55
C VAL A 631 -15.30 -11.33 -14.96
N ASP A 632 -14.15 -11.41 -14.30
CA ASP A 632 -13.41 -10.21 -13.89
C ASP A 632 -12.70 -9.61 -15.11
N PHE A 633 -13.08 -8.39 -15.51
CA PHE A 633 -12.48 -7.73 -16.67
C PHE A 633 -11.20 -6.93 -16.35
N GLU A 634 -10.72 -6.92 -15.09
CA GLU A 634 -9.46 -6.23 -14.71
C GLU A 634 -9.33 -4.82 -15.28
N LEU A 635 -10.42 -4.05 -15.25
CA LEU A 635 -10.49 -2.71 -15.82
C LEU A 635 -9.48 -1.73 -15.20
N GLU A 636 -8.85 -2.09 -14.08
CA GLU A 636 -7.77 -1.35 -13.44
C GLU A 636 -6.44 -1.40 -14.23
N LEU A 637 -6.20 -2.46 -15.01
CA LEU A 637 -5.01 -2.63 -15.87
C LEU A 637 -5.14 -1.91 -17.21
N ILE A 638 -6.40 -1.75 -17.64
CA ILE A 638 -6.74 -0.86 -18.74
C ILE A 638 -6.48 0.51 -18.18
N HIS A 639 -5.28 1.02 -18.48
CA HIS A 639 -4.85 2.34 -18.07
C HIS A 639 -5.99 3.29 -18.39
N ARG A 640 -6.73 3.68 -17.35
CA ARG A 640 -7.39 4.95 -17.31
C ARG A 640 -6.20 5.89 -17.30
N ASP A 641 -5.71 6.24 -18.48
CA ASP A 641 -5.47 7.65 -18.67
C ASP A 641 -6.80 8.24 -18.24
N GLU A 642 -6.90 8.66 -16.98
CA GLU A 642 -7.98 9.55 -16.61
C GLU A 642 -7.73 10.71 -17.55
N ILE A 643 -8.44 10.67 -18.66
CA ILE A 643 -8.66 11.80 -19.51
C ILE A 643 -9.56 12.68 -18.66
N ASN A 644 -8.90 13.27 -17.66
CA ASN A 644 -9.48 14.23 -16.78
C ASN A 644 -9.75 15.47 -17.63
N VAL A 645 -10.57 16.33 -17.07
CA VAL A 645 -10.93 17.61 -17.67
C VAL A 645 -9.68 18.33 -18.20
N ALA A 646 -8.58 18.33 -17.43
CA ALA A 646 -7.34 18.98 -17.82
C ALA A 646 -6.69 18.40 -19.09
N TYR A 647 -6.75 17.08 -19.30
CA TYR A 647 -6.25 16.46 -20.53
C TYR A 647 -7.14 16.78 -21.74
N ILE A 648 -8.47 16.73 -21.58
CA ILE A 648 -9.42 17.12 -22.63
C ILE A 648 -9.21 18.60 -23.01
N LEU A 649 -9.11 19.48 -22.03
CA LEU A 649 -8.89 20.91 -22.24
C LEU A 649 -7.56 21.16 -22.98
N ARG A 650 -6.49 20.42 -22.66
CA ARG A 650 -5.22 20.50 -23.40
C ARG A 650 -5.36 20.03 -24.85
N LEU A 651 -6.13 18.98 -25.10
CA LEU A 651 -6.38 18.51 -26.47
C LEU A 651 -7.21 19.53 -27.27
N LEU A 652 -8.20 20.15 -26.64
CA LEU A 652 -9.02 21.21 -27.24
C LEU A 652 -8.19 22.48 -27.53
N ALA A 653 -7.30 22.88 -26.63
CA ALA A 653 -6.34 23.96 -26.86
C ALA A 653 -5.42 23.67 -28.04
N LYS A 654 -4.82 22.47 -28.08
CA LYS A 654 -4.01 22.04 -29.23
C LYS A 654 -4.81 22.04 -30.54
N LEU A 655 -6.08 21.61 -30.52
CA LEU A 655 -6.95 21.62 -31.69
C LEU A 655 -7.23 23.05 -32.17
N LYS A 656 -7.39 24.00 -31.24
CA LYS A 656 -7.62 25.41 -31.56
C LYS A 656 -6.42 26.05 -32.25
N ASP A 657 -5.23 25.80 -31.71
CA ASP A 657 -3.95 26.36 -32.17
C ASP A 657 -3.39 25.67 -33.42
N ALA A 658 -3.95 24.51 -33.79
CA ALA A 658 -3.50 23.75 -34.94
C ALA A 658 -3.75 24.49 -36.27
N PRO A 659 -2.86 24.35 -37.27
CA PRO A 659 -3.12 24.82 -38.64
C PRO A 659 -4.39 24.16 -39.23
N GLU A 660 -5.16 24.87 -40.05
CA GLU A 660 -6.42 24.38 -40.64
C GLU A 660 -6.29 23.01 -41.36
N LYS A 661 -5.13 22.76 -41.98
CA LYS A 661 -4.81 21.48 -42.63
C LYS A 661 -4.74 20.28 -41.66
N ASP A 662 -4.43 20.53 -40.39
CA ASP A 662 -4.21 19.51 -39.36
C ASP A 662 -5.40 19.38 -38.39
N LYS A 663 -6.29 20.38 -38.33
CA LYS A 663 -7.49 20.38 -37.46
C LYS A 663 -8.40 19.19 -37.71
N ALA A 664 -8.63 18.82 -38.97
CA ALA A 664 -9.48 17.68 -39.31
C ALA A 664 -8.90 16.35 -38.80
N ARG A 665 -7.57 16.20 -38.86
CA ARG A 665 -6.86 15.02 -38.37
C ARG A 665 -6.87 14.97 -36.84
N GLN A 666 -6.60 16.10 -36.17
CA GLN A 666 -6.60 16.18 -34.71
C GLN A 666 -8.01 16.00 -34.12
N LYS A 667 -9.04 16.56 -34.76
CA LYS A 667 -10.45 16.33 -34.38
C LYS A 667 -10.78 14.84 -34.42
N ARG A 668 -10.36 14.14 -35.48
CA ARG A 668 -10.56 12.69 -35.61
C ARG A 668 -9.80 11.91 -34.53
N ALA A 669 -8.55 12.28 -34.25
CA ALA A 669 -7.77 11.67 -33.17
C ALA A 669 -8.41 11.84 -31.79
N ILE A 670 -9.01 13.00 -31.50
CA ILE A 670 -9.73 13.24 -30.24
C ILE A 670 -10.99 12.36 -30.18
N ILE A 671 -11.74 12.23 -31.28
CA ILE A 671 -12.93 11.36 -31.35
C ILE A 671 -12.57 9.89 -31.17
N ASP A 672 -11.51 9.43 -31.83
CA ASP A 672 -11.05 8.04 -31.74
C ASP A 672 -10.54 7.73 -30.32
N LEU A 673 -9.85 8.68 -29.68
CA LEU A 673 -9.39 8.59 -28.29
C LEU A 673 -10.57 8.54 -27.29
N MET A 674 -11.64 9.32 -27.52
CA MET A 674 -12.87 9.23 -26.72
C MET A 674 -13.63 7.93 -26.91
N ALA A 675 -13.55 7.29 -28.09
CA ALA A 675 -14.18 6.00 -28.34
C ALA A 675 -13.49 4.84 -27.60
N GLY A 676 -12.18 4.94 -27.39
CA GLY A 676 -11.38 3.99 -26.63
C GLY A 676 -11.55 4.06 -25.10
N ASP A 677 -12.13 5.14 -24.56
CA ASP A 677 -12.34 5.35 -23.12
C ASP A 677 -13.82 5.18 -22.72
N ALA A 678 -14.10 4.18 -21.88
CA ALA A 678 -15.46 3.84 -21.45
C ALA A 678 -16.18 4.96 -20.67
N GLN A 679 -15.46 5.82 -19.93
CA GLN A 679 -16.05 6.95 -19.21
C GLN A 679 -16.31 8.16 -20.11
N LEU A 680 -15.51 8.35 -21.17
CA LEU A 680 -15.73 9.43 -22.13
C LEU A 680 -16.78 9.11 -23.18
N ARG A 681 -17.10 7.83 -23.42
CA ARG A 681 -18.19 7.44 -24.33
C ARG A 681 -19.50 8.14 -23.98
N SER A 682 -19.86 8.22 -22.70
CA SER A 682 -21.09 8.90 -22.23
C SER A 682 -21.02 10.43 -22.36
N LYS A 683 -19.83 11.00 -22.56
CA LYS A 683 -19.53 12.45 -22.66
C LYS A 683 -19.20 12.88 -24.09
N ARG A 684 -19.04 11.92 -25.00
CA ARG A 684 -18.60 12.12 -26.39
C ARG A 684 -19.48 13.12 -27.12
N GLU A 685 -20.79 12.97 -27.04
CA GLU A 685 -21.74 13.85 -27.73
C GLU A 685 -21.60 15.30 -27.27
N LEU A 686 -21.37 15.53 -25.97
CA LEU A 686 -21.17 16.87 -25.40
C LEU A 686 -19.86 17.49 -25.87
N ILE A 687 -18.77 16.72 -25.89
CA ILE A 687 -17.46 17.22 -26.33
C ILE A 687 -17.47 17.47 -27.84
N GLU A 688 -18.08 16.61 -28.64
CA GLU A 688 -18.27 16.84 -30.08
C GLU A 688 -19.10 18.10 -30.35
N LYS A 689 -20.16 18.31 -29.58
CA LYS A 689 -21.00 19.51 -29.64
C LYS A 689 -20.21 20.77 -29.25
N PHE A 690 -19.40 20.72 -28.20
CA PHE A 690 -18.51 21.82 -27.83
C PHE A 690 -17.51 22.17 -28.95
N ILE A 691 -16.88 21.15 -29.56
CA ILE A 691 -15.93 21.32 -30.67
C ILE A 691 -16.59 21.99 -31.89
N GLN A 692 -17.86 21.68 -32.16
CA GLN A 692 -18.57 22.19 -33.33
C GLN A 692 -19.17 23.58 -33.12
N GLU A 693 -19.78 23.81 -31.97
CA GLU A 693 -20.63 24.99 -31.74
C GLU A 693 -19.91 26.10 -30.95
N ASN A 694 -18.97 25.73 -30.06
CA ASN A 694 -18.38 26.68 -29.11
C ASN A 694 -16.91 26.96 -29.38
N LEU A 695 -16.10 25.92 -29.65
CA LEU A 695 -14.66 26.04 -29.93
C LEU A 695 -14.31 27.02 -31.08
N PRO A 696 -15.11 27.15 -32.16
CA PRO A 696 -14.86 28.14 -33.21
C PRO A 696 -15.03 29.59 -32.74
N LEU A 697 -15.90 29.83 -31.76
CA LEU A 697 -16.28 31.16 -31.26
C LEU A 697 -15.29 31.71 -30.21
N ILE A 698 -14.49 30.83 -29.60
CA ILE A 698 -13.49 31.21 -28.61
C ILE A 698 -12.28 31.83 -29.33
N PRO A 699 -11.84 33.06 -29.03
CA PRO A 699 -10.71 33.68 -29.71
C PRO A 699 -9.35 33.10 -29.29
N ASP A 700 -9.17 32.80 -27.99
CA ASP A 700 -7.91 32.32 -27.41
C ASP A 700 -8.02 30.92 -26.81
N SER A 701 -7.00 30.10 -26.97
CA SER A 701 -6.90 28.77 -26.35
C SER A 701 -6.91 28.81 -24.82
N GLU A 702 -6.45 29.92 -24.22
CA GLU A 702 -6.44 30.12 -22.76
C GLU A 702 -7.85 30.29 -22.16
N GLU A 703 -8.84 30.69 -22.97
CA GLU A 703 -10.24 30.88 -22.55
C GLU A 703 -11.06 29.58 -22.62
N ILE A 704 -10.50 28.50 -23.18
CA ILE A 704 -11.19 27.22 -23.36
C ILE A 704 -11.66 26.60 -22.02
N PRO A 705 -10.90 26.62 -20.92
CA PRO A 705 -11.36 26.07 -19.64
C PRO A 705 -12.66 26.70 -19.15
N GLU A 706 -12.73 28.04 -19.13
CA GLU A 706 -13.90 28.79 -18.65
C GLU A 706 -15.09 28.63 -19.60
N ALA A 707 -14.85 28.70 -20.92
CA ALA A 707 -15.89 28.47 -21.91
C ALA A 707 -16.45 27.04 -21.88
N PHE A 708 -15.59 26.05 -21.64
CA PHE A 708 -15.99 24.65 -21.52
C PHE A 708 -16.81 24.42 -20.25
N GLU A 709 -16.40 24.99 -19.11
CA GLU A 709 -17.17 24.91 -17.85
C GLU A 709 -18.56 25.55 -18.00
N SER A 710 -18.63 26.74 -18.61
CA SER A 710 -19.89 27.44 -18.89
C SER A 710 -20.83 26.63 -19.79
N PHE A 711 -20.30 26.08 -20.89
CA PHE A 711 -21.06 25.19 -21.78
C PHE A 711 -21.58 23.95 -21.04
N TRP A 712 -20.72 23.34 -20.22
CA TRP A 712 -21.05 22.14 -19.47
C TRP A 712 -22.19 22.37 -18.47
N GLU A 713 -22.15 23.50 -17.75
CA GLU A 713 -23.19 23.92 -16.82
C GLU A 713 -24.54 24.16 -17.53
N VAL A 714 -24.53 24.79 -18.69
CA VAL A 714 -25.74 25.01 -19.51
C VAL A 714 -26.36 23.69 -19.97
N GLU A 715 -25.55 22.77 -20.51
CA GLU A 715 -26.04 21.47 -20.97
C GLU A 715 -26.49 20.58 -19.81
N ARG A 716 -25.81 20.65 -18.65
CA ARG A 716 -26.22 19.95 -17.42
C ARG A 716 -27.60 20.40 -16.96
N LEU A 717 -27.82 21.72 -16.85
CA LEU A 717 -29.11 22.27 -16.45
C LEU A 717 -30.20 21.86 -17.45
N LYS A 718 -29.91 21.96 -18.75
CA LYS A 718 -30.84 21.56 -19.80
C LYS A 718 -31.23 20.07 -19.71
N ALA A 719 -30.25 19.18 -19.55
CA ALA A 719 -30.50 17.75 -19.40
C ALA A 719 -31.33 17.42 -18.15
N PHE A 720 -31.08 18.14 -17.04
CA PHE A 720 -31.88 18.04 -15.82
C PHE A 720 -33.34 18.47 -16.05
N GLU A 721 -33.55 19.59 -16.74
CA GLU A 721 -34.89 20.10 -17.07
C GLU A 721 -35.65 19.17 -18.02
N ASP A 722 -34.97 18.67 -19.06
CA ASP A 722 -35.54 17.75 -20.03
C ASP A 722 -35.96 16.43 -19.36
N MET A 723 -35.11 15.88 -18.48
CA MET A 723 -35.45 14.68 -17.72
C MET A 723 -36.67 14.91 -16.82
N SER A 724 -36.73 16.04 -16.12
CA SER A 724 -37.86 16.41 -15.27
C SER A 724 -39.15 16.58 -16.08
N ALA A 725 -39.08 17.20 -17.25
CA ALA A 725 -40.23 17.45 -18.11
C ALA A 725 -40.76 16.18 -18.79
N GLN A 726 -39.87 15.38 -19.39
CA GLN A 726 -40.24 14.15 -20.09
C GLN A 726 -40.89 13.12 -19.16
N GLU A 727 -40.35 12.97 -17.94
CA GLU A 727 -40.84 11.99 -16.97
C GLU A 727 -41.83 12.58 -15.95
N LYS A 728 -42.21 13.85 -16.11
CA LYS A 728 -43.13 14.59 -15.21
C LYS A 728 -42.73 14.48 -13.74
N LEU A 729 -41.46 14.72 -13.44
CA LEU A 729 -40.90 14.61 -12.10
C LEU A 729 -41.01 15.95 -11.34
N ASP A 730 -41.01 15.85 -10.02
CA ASP A 730 -40.81 16.98 -9.12
C ASP A 730 -39.31 17.33 -9.06
N LYS A 731 -38.97 18.57 -9.44
CA LYS A 731 -37.57 19.03 -9.55
C LYS A 731 -36.85 18.99 -8.21
N SER A 732 -37.50 19.42 -7.13
CA SER A 732 -36.89 19.48 -5.80
C SER A 732 -36.61 18.09 -5.24
N LYS A 733 -37.51 17.14 -5.47
CA LYS A 733 -37.27 15.75 -5.07
C LYS A 733 -36.25 15.04 -5.94
N LEU A 734 -36.18 15.37 -7.23
CA LEU A 734 -35.15 14.86 -8.14
C LEU A 734 -33.76 15.31 -7.71
N GLU A 735 -33.60 16.59 -7.36
CA GLU A 735 -32.37 17.12 -6.74
C GLU A 735 -32.01 16.37 -5.45
N GLN A 736 -33.01 16.13 -4.58
CA GLN A 736 -32.78 15.41 -3.32
C GLN A 736 -32.33 13.97 -3.58
N VAL A 737 -32.98 13.24 -4.49
CA VAL A 737 -32.63 11.85 -4.81
C VAL A 737 -31.27 11.77 -5.51
N ILE A 738 -30.94 12.72 -6.38
CA ILE A 738 -29.59 12.82 -6.95
C ILE A 738 -28.57 13.12 -5.87
N GLY A 739 -28.84 14.06 -4.96
CA GLY A 739 -27.96 14.38 -3.83
C GLY A 739 -27.75 13.20 -2.88
N ASP A 740 -28.81 12.48 -2.54
CA ASP A 740 -28.76 11.28 -1.72
C ASP A 740 -28.00 10.15 -2.44
N TYR A 741 -28.17 10.01 -3.75
CA TYR A 741 -27.39 9.08 -4.57
C TYR A 741 -25.91 9.47 -4.60
N LEU A 742 -25.57 10.75 -4.79
CA LEU A 742 -24.18 11.22 -4.79
C LEU A 742 -23.50 11.05 -3.43
N PHE A 743 -24.25 11.22 -2.34
CA PHE A 743 -23.72 11.08 -0.98
C PHE A 743 -23.62 9.61 -0.52
N THR A 744 -24.59 8.78 -0.88
CA THR A 744 -24.68 7.40 -0.39
C THR A 744 -24.16 6.36 -1.39
N GLU A 745 -24.14 6.72 -2.68
CA GLU A 745 -23.95 5.86 -3.87
C GLU A 745 -24.85 4.61 -3.85
N LYS A 746 -26.00 4.70 -3.17
CA LYS A 746 -27.02 3.64 -3.17
C LYS A 746 -28.05 3.98 -4.23
N LYS A 747 -28.32 3.02 -5.11
CA LYS A 747 -29.41 3.16 -6.11
C LYS A 747 -30.68 3.66 -5.40
N PRO A 748 -31.33 4.72 -5.92
CA PRO A 748 -32.59 5.22 -5.40
C PRO A 748 -33.58 4.08 -5.20
N LEU A 749 -34.23 4.01 -4.03
CA LEU A 749 -35.23 2.97 -3.81
C LEU A 749 -36.43 3.24 -4.72
N ARG A 750 -37.14 2.17 -5.09
CA ARG A 750 -38.33 2.25 -5.94
C ARG A 750 -39.36 3.25 -5.40
N ASP A 751 -39.55 3.28 -4.09
CA ASP A 751 -40.51 4.19 -3.45
C ASP A 751 -40.05 5.65 -3.51
N ASP A 752 -38.74 5.92 -3.40
CA ASP A 752 -38.17 7.26 -3.56
C ASP A 752 -38.43 7.75 -4.98
N VAL A 753 -38.18 6.91 -5.98
CA VAL A 753 -38.41 7.23 -7.40
C VAL A 753 -39.88 7.49 -7.71
N VAL A 754 -40.77 6.64 -7.20
CA VAL A 754 -42.23 6.82 -7.38
C VAL A 754 -42.73 8.07 -6.64
N SER A 755 -42.08 8.48 -5.55
CA SER A 755 -42.45 9.68 -4.79
C SER A 755 -42.12 11.01 -5.50
N MET A 756 -41.21 10.97 -6.48
CA MET A 756 -40.83 12.11 -7.32
C MET A 756 -41.83 12.34 -8.45
N MET A 757 -42.59 11.33 -8.85
CA MET A 757 -43.49 11.43 -9.99
C MET A 757 -44.73 12.26 -9.63
N ARG A 758 -45.06 13.27 -10.44
CA ARG A 758 -46.27 14.08 -10.26
C ARG A 758 -47.55 13.27 -10.52
N GLN A 759 -47.46 12.19 -11.30
CA GLN A 759 -48.53 11.24 -11.55
C GLN A 759 -48.06 9.83 -11.21
N ARG A 760 -48.73 9.15 -10.28
CA ARG A 760 -48.33 7.81 -9.83
C ARG A 760 -48.73 6.76 -10.88
N PRO A 761 -47.79 5.93 -11.37
CA PRO A 761 -48.11 4.85 -12.30
C PRO A 761 -48.90 3.73 -11.62
N ALA A 762 -49.61 2.94 -12.45
CA ALA A 762 -50.39 1.79 -12.00
C ALA A 762 -49.47 0.74 -11.34
N LEU A 763 -50.01 -0.04 -10.39
CA LEU A 763 -49.23 -1.01 -9.59
C LEU A 763 -48.41 -1.99 -10.45
N LYS A 764 -48.94 -2.38 -11.62
CA LYS A 764 -48.30 -3.29 -12.58
C LYS A 764 -47.12 -2.66 -13.33
N GLU A 765 -47.08 -1.34 -13.49
CA GLU A 765 -46.07 -0.60 -14.27
C GLU A 765 -45.00 0.04 -13.36
N ARG A 766 -45.24 0.11 -12.06
CA ARG A 766 -44.34 0.76 -11.10
C ARG A 766 -42.92 0.19 -11.05
N ALA A 767 -42.71 -1.07 -11.44
CA ALA A 767 -41.39 -1.69 -11.39
C ALA A 767 -40.56 -1.20 -12.58
N THR A 768 -41.10 -1.39 -13.78
CA THR A 768 -40.51 -0.97 -15.05
C THR A 768 -40.32 0.54 -15.13
N THR A 769 -41.29 1.33 -14.67
CA THR A 769 -41.18 2.80 -14.68
C THR A 769 -40.11 3.31 -13.72
N ALA A 770 -40.02 2.74 -12.51
CA ALA A 770 -39.02 3.13 -11.53
C ALA A 770 -37.61 2.77 -12.01
N GLU A 771 -37.42 1.56 -12.54
CA GLU A 771 -36.13 1.10 -13.07
C GLU A 771 -35.63 1.96 -14.23
N ARG A 772 -36.52 2.33 -15.16
CA ARG A 772 -36.21 3.26 -16.25
C ARG A 772 -35.78 4.64 -15.75
N ILE A 773 -36.48 5.21 -14.76
CA ILE A 773 -36.14 6.52 -14.20
C ILE A 773 -34.84 6.44 -13.40
N THR A 774 -34.62 5.36 -12.64
CA THR A 774 -33.35 5.11 -11.96
C THR A 774 -32.19 5.04 -12.96
N GLY A 775 -32.36 4.37 -14.09
CA GLY A 775 -31.38 4.37 -15.18
C GLY A 775 -31.04 5.78 -15.66
N LYS A 776 -32.06 6.58 -16.02
CA LYS A 776 -31.87 7.97 -16.47
C LYS A 776 -31.15 8.85 -15.44
N ILE A 777 -31.43 8.67 -14.15
CA ILE A 777 -30.77 9.40 -13.06
C ILE A 777 -29.30 9.01 -12.97
N MET A 778 -29.00 7.71 -13.05
CA MET A 778 -27.64 7.20 -13.02
C MET A 778 -26.85 7.67 -14.24
N ASP A 779 -27.45 7.62 -15.43
CA ASP A 779 -26.83 8.08 -16.68
C ASP A 779 -26.52 9.58 -16.60
N TYR A 780 -27.45 10.40 -16.09
CA TYR A 780 -27.21 11.83 -15.89
C TYR A 780 -26.06 12.10 -14.91
N VAL A 781 -26.00 11.36 -13.81
CA VAL A 781 -24.90 11.47 -12.84
C VAL A 781 -23.58 11.04 -13.47
N GLU A 782 -23.57 9.96 -14.25
CA GLU A 782 -22.39 9.45 -14.94
C GLU A 782 -21.86 10.46 -15.97
N THR A 783 -22.75 10.99 -16.81
CA THR A 783 -22.38 11.96 -17.86
C THR A 783 -21.95 13.30 -17.28
N PHE A 784 -22.73 13.92 -16.38
CA PHE A 784 -22.54 15.33 -16.01
C PHE A 784 -21.84 15.56 -14.67
N ILE A 785 -21.84 14.58 -13.75
CA ILE A 785 -21.37 14.77 -12.37
C ILE A 785 -20.13 13.93 -12.08
N SER A 786 -20.05 12.70 -12.60
CA SER A 786 -18.91 11.82 -12.38
C SER A 786 -17.72 12.20 -13.28
N GLY A 787 -16.53 12.39 -12.69
CA GLY A 787 -15.29 12.65 -13.44
C GLY A 787 -15.08 14.08 -13.97
N PHE A 788 -15.86 15.08 -13.52
CA PHE A 788 -15.63 16.51 -13.81
C PHE A 788 -15.48 17.39 -12.56
N THR A 789 -15.52 16.83 -11.35
CA THR A 789 -15.19 17.58 -10.14
C THR A 789 -13.71 17.96 -10.17
N ALA A 790 -13.42 19.26 -10.22
CA ALA A 790 -12.10 19.78 -9.94
C ALA A 790 -11.59 19.19 -8.63
N ALA A 791 -10.38 18.63 -8.67
CA ALA A 791 -9.63 18.21 -7.49
C ALA A 791 -9.34 19.40 -6.58
#